data_AF-A0A2V4BTQ8-F1
#
_entry.id   AF-A0A2V4BTQ8-F1
#
_cell.length_a   1.000
_cell.length_b   1.000
_cell.length_c   1.000
_cell.angle_alpha   90.00
_cell.angle_beta   90.00
_cell.angle_gamma   90.00
#
_symmetry.space_group_name_H-M   'P 1'
#
loop_
_entity.id
_entity.type
_entity.pdbx_description
1 polymer ?
#
loop_
_entity_poly.entity_id
_entity_poly.type
_entity_poly.pdbx_seq_one_letter_code
_entity_poly.pdbx_strand_id
1 'polypeptide(L)'
;MNTSSHNPIAQEAVHITFTILLNCCLRELGNSSFYEGIPKYDPVLKSYMSKYNHKLHLKLDFPFDNIEIYAPIRYRSETFRHLYDFPVMERDLTTETIKEIDPDRLLELITNQVRQQYPLADSKNVKKRMQLSTEKIAQFLEHFKDSEQRFNKPEMTFIEAEQLFPAGHLLHPLTKGREGFTESEVLKYAPETGGLFQLYYFLVHPDLVTEKSVDDILPSDFAKATVVEANKKDKKGYDLLEKYPDWKVLPLHPWEAAHFKNQPLFDTLVKEHLIIDLGKFGKEFTATSSVRTVYNKESDYMYKFSLHVKITGAERINHHHELYRGYEVSRLMQTDWGANVRKTYPDIELICDPGFISVSYNGNVLDSFSTSVRYNPFKITGTEKEKNICLIASLCQDSILGDPSRIEHVIQKASQQTGLSIEKTSALWFKKYIDIIVTGVVKMFNEQGMFCEWHQQNTLVQLDAAFMPKKLFFRDNQSFLFRKSFEEQLNKIVPGLSENGKMFIPDDRLFNLLLHYFWVGNILAVVNTFGANGLTDEKTLLNMLYDKLEDLQKEDKSGLVAFILESRYWKVKGNLLTALNDIDCGGNPAGVTRINFPNVLHKRFFSEQLIHPKGKEIVYNRYFPKEDVTISLRPVDLENDLEMLHEWFHREHAKAAWKMDWTLRELEAYYRTLLPGDGLYSYIGMANGEPTFNIEIYWPTRDVLGDYYDVLPTDYGTHQFIAPTDPKQKFVSPSTQCMIDYVFAQSEVGKMVGEGAVDSRASMMNKAFHGFKIEKVIEMPHKTANLNFCYREWYWAKFPQNKDIIINIKAEHNLINQ
;
A
#
# COMPACT_ATOMS: atom_id res chain seq x y z
N MET A 1 -5.48 -14.65 24.81
CA MET A 1 -4.74 -14.43 26.08
C MET A 1 -5.63 -13.62 27.01
N ASN A 2 -5.69 -13.91 28.31
CA ASN A 2 -6.47 -13.11 29.27
C ASN A 2 -5.96 -11.65 29.27
N THR A 3 -6.90 -10.70 29.18
CA THR A 3 -6.74 -9.25 29.08
C THR A 3 -6.26 -8.60 30.38
N SER A 4 -5.11 -9.02 30.90
CA SER A 4 -4.54 -8.44 32.13
C SER A 4 -3.01 -8.36 32.14
N SER A 5 -2.37 -8.01 31.02
CA SER A 5 -0.99 -7.52 31.07
C SER A 5 -1.01 -6.00 31.29
N HIS A 6 -0.72 -5.54 32.50
CA HIS A 6 -0.47 -4.13 32.84
C HIS A 6 0.80 -3.55 32.18
N ASN A 7 1.27 -4.10 31.06
CA ASN A 7 2.41 -3.58 30.30
C ASN A 7 1.88 -2.79 29.09
N PRO A 8 1.91 -1.44 29.12
CA PRO A 8 1.44 -0.59 28.02
C PRO A 8 2.14 -0.89 26.68
N ILE A 9 3.39 -1.36 26.71
CA ILE A 9 4.18 -1.63 25.51
C ILE A 9 3.68 -2.89 24.79
N ALA A 10 3.39 -3.94 25.56
CA ALA A 10 2.79 -5.16 25.01
C ALA A 10 1.42 -4.86 24.37
N GLN A 11 0.63 -3.96 24.99
CA GLN A 11 -0.64 -3.52 24.44
C GLN A 11 -0.46 -2.70 23.15
N GLU A 12 0.52 -1.80 23.09
CA GLU A 12 0.86 -1.05 21.88
C GLU A 12 1.25 -1.98 20.72
N ALA A 13 2.05 -3.02 20.98
CA ALA A 13 2.38 -4.04 19.99
C ALA A 13 1.13 -4.77 19.45
N VAL A 14 0.18 -5.11 20.32
CA VAL A 14 -1.11 -5.71 19.91
C VAL A 14 -1.89 -4.72 19.04
N HIS A 15 -1.97 -3.45 19.42
CA HIS A 15 -2.67 -2.42 18.64
C HIS A 15 -2.04 -2.20 17.25
N ILE A 16 -0.71 -2.25 17.14
CA ILE A 16 0.01 -2.20 15.86
C ILE A 16 -0.39 -3.41 14.99
N THR A 17 -0.29 -4.63 15.52
CA THR A 17 -0.69 -5.85 14.79
C THR A 17 -2.16 -5.81 14.37
N PHE A 18 -3.04 -5.35 15.24
CA PHE A 18 -4.48 -5.27 14.97
C PHE A 18 -4.77 -4.24 13.87
N THR A 19 -4.12 -3.07 13.91
CA THR A 19 -4.21 -2.04 12.86
C THR A 19 -3.76 -2.58 11.49
N ILE A 20 -2.68 -3.36 11.46
CA ILE A 20 -2.20 -4.02 10.24
C ILE A 20 -3.27 -5.00 9.71
N LEU A 21 -3.82 -5.85 10.59
CA LEU A 21 -4.82 -6.84 10.21
C LEU A 21 -6.10 -6.19 9.66
N LEU A 22 -6.64 -5.16 10.32
CA LEU A 22 -7.82 -4.42 9.86
C LEU A 22 -7.61 -3.79 8.47
N ASN A 23 -6.44 -3.19 8.24
CA ASN A 23 -6.09 -2.64 6.93
C ASN A 23 -5.91 -3.72 5.85
N CYS A 24 -5.47 -4.93 6.22
CA CYS A 24 -5.47 -6.06 5.30
C CYS A 24 -6.92 -6.49 4.96
N CYS A 25 -7.82 -6.56 5.93
CA CYS A 25 -9.24 -6.90 5.69
C CYS A 25 -9.90 -5.95 4.70
N LEU A 26 -9.78 -4.64 4.97
CA LEU A 26 -10.32 -3.57 4.14
C LEU A 26 -9.90 -3.73 2.67
N ARG A 27 -8.62 -4.03 2.44
CA ARG A 27 -8.05 -4.07 1.09
C ARG A 27 -8.32 -5.39 0.38
N GLU A 28 -8.38 -6.50 1.11
CA GLU A 28 -8.32 -7.84 0.51
C GLU A 28 -9.65 -8.59 0.48
N LEU A 29 -10.62 -8.27 1.35
CA LEU A 29 -11.83 -9.08 1.52
C LEU A 29 -13.07 -8.54 0.80
N GLY A 30 -13.14 -7.22 0.59
CA GLY A 30 -14.31 -6.57 -0.04
C GLY A 30 -15.61 -6.65 0.79
N ASN A 31 -15.51 -6.92 2.10
CA ASN A 31 -16.64 -7.04 3.04
C ASN A 31 -16.71 -5.87 4.04
N SER A 32 -16.13 -4.73 3.68
CA SER A 32 -15.96 -3.59 4.55
C SER A 32 -16.80 -2.39 4.10
N SER A 33 -17.32 -1.65 5.06
CA SER A 33 -18.02 -0.38 4.85
C SER A 33 -17.72 0.59 5.99
N PHE A 34 -18.12 1.86 5.86
CA PHE A 34 -18.02 2.81 6.97
C PHE A 34 -19.37 2.97 7.62
N TYR A 35 -19.42 3.11 8.94
CA TYR A 35 -20.65 3.33 9.70
C TYR A 35 -20.54 4.62 10.52
N GLU A 36 -21.49 5.54 10.37
CA GLU A 36 -21.48 6.85 11.04
C GLU A 36 -22.65 7.07 12.02
N GLY A 37 -22.31 7.60 13.20
CA GLY A 37 -23.26 8.06 14.20
C GLY A 37 -23.80 6.95 15.10
N ILE A 38 -24.73 7.32 15.99
CA ILE A 38 -25.34 6.42 16.97
C ILE A 38 -26.74 6.06 16.48
N PRO A 39 -27.11 4.77 16.35
CA PRO A 39 -28.44 4.39 15.88
C PRO A 39 -29.56 4.72 16.87
N LYS A 40 -30.75 4.99 16.33
CA LYS A 40 -32.00 5.25 17.05
C LYS A 40 -32.80 3.96 17.27
N TYR A 41 -32.84 3.07 16.27
CA TYR A 41 -33.68 1.86 16.23
C TYR A 41 -32.93 0.56 16.53
N ASP A 42 -31.64 0.65 16.85
CA ASP A 42 -30.82 -0.49 17.30
C ASP A 42 -30.37 -0.26 18.75
N PRO A 43 -31.12 -0.73 19.77
CA PRO A 43 -30.82 -0.44 21.18
C PRO A 43 -29.49 -1.05 21.63
N VAL A 44 -29.10 -2.19 21.06
CA VAL A 44 -27.84 -2.87 21.40
C VAL A 44 -26.66 -2.05 20.92
N LEU A 45 -26.67 -1.67 19.63
CA LEU A 45 -25.60 -0.88 19.05
C LEU A 45 -25.57 0.56 19.60
N LYS A 46 -26.75 1.14 19.88
CA LYS A 46 -26.88 2.45 20.55
C LYS A 46 -26.20 2.47 21.91
N SER A 47 -26.43 1.44 22.73
CA SER A 47 -25.83 1.33 24.07
C SER A 47 -24.30 1.32 23.99
N TYR A 48 -23.75 0.55 23.05
CA TYR A 48 -22.32 0.51 22.79
C TYR A 48 -21.78 1.86 22.29
N MET A 49 -22.32 2.38 21.18
CA MET A 49 -21.76 3.58 20.53
C MET A 49 -21.89 4.83 21.41
N SER A 50 -22.94 4.92 22.24
CA SER A 50 -23.09 6.00 23.22
C SER A 50 -22.03 5.97 24.32
N LYS A 51 -21.48 4.80 24.65
CA LYS A 51 -20.45 4.64 25.70
C LYS A 51 -19.08 5.15 25.25
N TYR A 52 -18.70 4.89 24.00
CA TYR A 52 -17.37 5.23 23.47
C TYR A 52 -17.36 6.50 22.61
N ASN A 53 -18.52 6.96 22.14
CA ASN A 53 -18.74 8.24 21.45
C ASN A 53 -17.81 8.54 20.26
N HIS A 54 -17.39 7.50 19.52
CA HIS A 54 -16.70 7.66 18.25
C HIS A 54 -17.71 7.94 17.12
N LYS A 55 -17.41 8.90 16.25
CA LYS A 55 -18.33 9.30 15.17
C LYS A 55 -18.37 8.30 14.03
N LEU A 56 -17.21 7.76 13.65
CA LEU A 56 -17.02 6.94 12.45
C LEU A 56 -16.36 5.60 12.82
N HIS A 57 -16.88 4.52 12.28
CA HIS A 57 -16.34 3.17 12.45
C HIS A 57 -16.13 2.52 11.08
N LEU A 58 -15.10 1.68 10.98
CA LEU A 58 -15.05 0.65 9.94
C LEU A 58 -15.94 -0.50 10.39
N LYS A 59 -16.90 -0.86 9.53
CA LYS A 59 -17.78 -2.02 9.69
C LYS A 59 -17.26 -3.15 8.79
N LEU A 60 -17.05 -4.33 9.35
CA LEU A 60 -16.73 -5.56 8.60
C LEU A 60 -17.85 -6.57 8.79
N ASP A 61 -18.33 -7.13 7.68
CA ASP A 61 -19.45 -8.08 7.67
C ASP A 61 -18.97 -9.51 7.45
N PHE A 62 -19.31 -10.40 8.38
CA PHE A 62 -19.02 -11.84 8.34
C PHE A 62 -20.33 -12.62 8.33
N PRO A 63 -21.03 -12.69 7.17
CA PRO A 63 -22.36 -13.28 7.07
C PRO A 63 -22.40 -14.77 7.41
N PHE A 64 -21.33 -15.54 7.21
CA PHE A 64 -21.32 -16.98 7.56
C PHE A 64 -21.34 -17.24 9.05
N ASP A 65 -20.67 -16.38 9.82
CA ASP A 65 -20.61 -16.46 11.26
C ASP A 65 -21.71 -15.62 11.93
N ASN A 66 -22.56 -14.93 11.16
CA ASN A 66 -23.55 -13.95 11.62
C ASN A 66 -22.93 -12.89 12.55
N ILE A 67 -21.78 -12.36 12.14
CA ILE A 67 -21.00 -11.42 12.94
C ILE A 67 -20.74 -10.12 12.19
N GLU A 68 -20.83 -9.01 12.91
CA GLU A 68 -20.37 -7.69 12.46
C GLU A 68 -19.23 -7.21 13.37
N ILE A 69 -18.24 -6.55 12.79
CA ILE A 69 -17.14 -5.94 13.56
C ILE A 69 -17.17 -4.44 13.36
N TYR A 70 -17.02 -3.69 14.45
CA TYR A 70 -16.95 -2.23 14.45
C TYR A 70 -15.60 -1.78 15.02
N ALA A 71 -14.76 -1.19 14.18
CA ALA A 71 -13.47 -0.63 14.57
C ALA A 71 -13.52 0.91 14.50
N PRO A 72 -13.37 1.63 15.62
CA PRO A 72 -13.36 3.10 15.63
C PRO A 72 -12.27 3.67 14.71
N ILE A 73 -12.64 4.60 13.83
CA ILE A 73 -11.70 5.26 12.92
C ILE A 73 -11.16 6.53 13.60
N ARG A 74 -9.84 6.55 13.80
CA ARG A 74 -9.08 7.73 14.23
C ARG A 74 -8.68 8.59 13.03
N TYR A 75 -8.27 7.96 11.94
CA TYR A 75 -7.89 8.64 10.71
C TYR A 75 -8.35 7.86 9.48
N ARG A 76 -9.20 8.49 8.67
CA ARG A 76 -9.66 7.96 7.38
C ARG A 76 -8.75 8.43 6.26
N SER A 77 -7.83 7.55 5.85
CA SER A 77 -6.97 7.76 4.68
C SER A 77 -7.70 7.56 3.34
N GLU A 78 -7.29 8.34 2.33
CA GLU A 78 -7.67 8.22 0.93
C GLU A 78 -6.96 7.05 0.23
N THR A 79 -5.82 6.61 0.77
CA THR A 79 -4.99 5.52 0.23
C THR A 79 -5.26 4.15 0.86
N PHE A 80 -6.41 3.96 1.52
CA PHE A 80 -6.84 2.68 2.10
C PHE A 80 -5.91 2.14 3.21
N ARG A 81 -5.24 3.02 3.94
CA ARG A 81 -4.52 2.69 5.18
C ARG A 81 -5.01 3.59 6.32
N HIS A 82 -6.02 3.14 7.04
CA HIS A 82 -6.62 3.90 8.13
C HIS A 82 -5.87 3.69 9.45
N LEU A 83 -6.06 4.63 10.37
CA LEU A 83 -5.68 4.46 11.77
C LEU A 83 -6.95 4.27 12.60
N TYR A 84 -6.86 3.40 13.60
CA TYR A 84 -7.99 3.04 14.46
C TYR A 84 -7.74 3.46 15.90
N ASP A 85 -8.82 3.67 16.64
CA ASP A 85 -8.81 3.66 18.10
C ASP A 85 -9.30 2.29 18.61
N PHE A 86 -8.99 1.99 19.87
CA PHE A 86 -9.33 0.72 20.51
C PHE A 86 -10.20 0.98 21.75
N PRO A 87 -11.13 0.07 22.11
CA PRO A 87 -11.26 -1.30 21.61
C PRO A 87 -12.03 -1.44 20.28
N VAL A 88 -11.77 -2.54 19.57
CA VAL A 88 -12.56 -3.02 18.43
C VAL A 88 -13.62 -3.99 18.97
N MET A 89 -14.83 -3.95 18.42
CA MET A 89 -15.94 -4.76 18.93
C MET A 89 -16.47 -5.75 17.90
N GLU A 90 -16.84 -6.93 18.38
CA GLU A 90 -17.61 -7.95 17.68
C GLU A 90 -19.06 -7.91 18.17
N ARG A 91 -20.00 -7.87 17.23
CA ARG A 91 -21.43 -8.07 17.45
C ARG A 91 -21.83 -9.43 16.89
N ASP A 92 -22.43 -10.26 17.73
CA ASP A 92 -23.10 -11.49 17.30
C ASP A 92 -24.57 -11.16 16.99
N LEU A 93 -24.98 -11.34 15.74
CA LEU A 93 -26.35 -11.05 15.27
C LEU A 93 -27.37 -12.10 15.71
N THR A 94 -26.93 -13.28 16.15
CA THR A 94 -27.80 -14.35 16.65
C THR A 94 -28.20 -14.11 18.10
N THR A 95 -27.22 -13.73 18.94
CA THR A 95 -27.45 -13.46 20.37
C THR A 95 -27.74 -11.99 20.67
N GLU A 96 -27.49 -11.09 19.71
CA GLU A 96 -27.60 -9.63 19.86
C GLU A 96 -26.71 -9.10 21.00
N THR A 97 -25.49 -9.65 21.11
CA THR A 97 -24.50 -9.23 22.12
C THR A 97 -23.28 -8.58 21.47
N ILE A 98 -22.73 -7.57 22.14
CA ILE A 98 -21.50 -6.87 21.73
C ILE A 98 -20.40 -7.12 22.78
N LYS A 99 -19.20 -7.44 22.32
CA LYS A 99 -18.01 -7.63 23.16
C LYS A 99 -16.74 -7.18 22.43
N GLU A 100 -15.67 -6.97 23.19
CA GLU A 100 -14.35 -6.69 22.62
C GLU A 100 -13.82 -7.92 21.88
N ILE A 101 -13.19 -7.69 20.72
CA ILE A 101 -12.57 -8.73 19.90
C ILE A 101 -11.06 -8.52 19.85
N ASP A 102 -10.30 -9.61 19.79
CA ASP A 102 -8.85 -9.59 19.63
C ASP A 102 -8.44 -9.97 18.18
N PRO A 103 -7.18 -9.73 17.79
CA PRO A 103 -6.70 -10.05 16.43
C PRO A 103 -6.83 -11.53 16.07
N ASP A 104 -6.70 -12.43 17.06
CA ASP A 104 -6.77 -13.87 16.84
C ASP A 104 -8.19 -14.30 16.44
N ARG A 105 -9.20 -13.80 17.16
CA ARG A 105 -10.60 -14.04 16.84
C ARG A 105 -10.99 -13.42 15.49
N LEU A 106 -10.49 -12.22 15.18
CA LEU A 106 -10.69 -11.64 13.85
C LEU A 106 -10.10 -12.52 12.75
N LEU A 107 -8.89 -13.06 12.93
CA LEU A 107 -8.25 -13.95 11.97
C LEU A 107 -9.06 -15.24 11.71
N GLU A 108 -9.71 -15.78 12.74
CA GLU A 108 -10.60 -16.95 12.61
C GLU A 108 -11.81 -16.63 11.72
N LEU A 109 -12.48 -15.50 11.95
CA LEU A 109 -13.61 -15.03 11.13
C LEU A 109 -13.21 -14.79 9.67
N ILE A 110 -12.07 -14.14 9.45
CA ILE A 110 -11.50 -13.95 8.11
C ILE A 110 -11.32 -15.29 7.42
N THR A 111 -10.72 -16.26 8.13
CA THR A 111 -10.41 -17.57 7.55
C THR A 111 -11.68 -18.33 7.16
N ASN A 112 -12.72 -18.28 7.99
CA ASN A 112 -14.02 -18.87 7.67
C ASN A 112 -14.65 -18.23 6.43
N GLN A 113 -14.61 -16.90 6.33
CA GLN A 113 -15.13 -16.15 5.19
C GLN A 113 -14.41 -16.50 3.88
N VAL A 114 -13.07 -16.49 3.88
CA VAL A 114 -12.29 -16.67 2.64
C VAL A 114 -12.25 -18.11 2.14
N ARG A 115 -12.55 -19.10 2.99
CA ARG A 115 -12.57 -20.53 2.61
C ARG A 115 -13.51 -20.87 1.47
N GLN A 116 -14.51 -20.03 1.21
CA GLN A 116 -15.38 -20.18 0.04
C GLN A 116 -14.65 -20.01 -1.28
N GLN A 117 -13.73 -19.04 -1.33
CA GLN A 117 -12.93 -18.76 -2.52
C GLN A 117 -11.58 -19.48 -2.48
N TYR A 118 -11.05 -19.72 -1.28
CA TYR A 118 -9.75 -20.33 -1.02
C TYR A 118 -9.88 -21.51 -0.04
N PRO A 119 -10.30 -22.70 -0.51
CA PRO A 119 -10.59 -23.85 0.37
C PRO A 119 -9.42 -24.33 1.24
N LEU A 120 -8.18 -24.00 0.84
CA LEU A 120 -6.96 -24.36 1.56
C LEU A 120 -6.54 -23.33 2.62
N ALA A 121 -7.29 -22.24 2.80
CA ALA A 121 -6.97 -21.20 3.77
C ALA A 121 -6.95 -21.76 5.21
N ASP A 122 -5.84 -21.56 5.91
CA ASP A 122 -5.62 -22.01 7.29
C ASP A 122 -5.10 -20.89 8.21
N SER A 123 -5.88 -20.58 9.25
CA SER A 123 -5.50 -19.61 10.28
C SER A 123 -4.44 -20.15 11.23
N LYS A 124 -4.28 -21.46 11.40
CA LYS A 124 -3.47 -22.00 12.51
C LYS A 124 -2.01 -21.57 12.44
N ASN A 125 -1.39 -21.70 11.26
CA ASN A 125 -0.01 -21.27 11.05
C ASN A 125 0.11 -19.75 11.07
N VAL A 126 -0.82 -19.04 10.44
CA VAL A 126 -0.82 -17.56 10.39
C VAL A 126 -0.96 -16.97 11.80
N LYS A 127 -1.85 -17.52 12.64
CA LYS A 127 -2.07 -17.13 14.03
C LYS A 127 -0.78 -17.24 14.84
N LYS A 128 -0.11 -18.39 14.79
CA LYS A 128 1.19 -18.61 15.46
C LYS A 128 2.23 -17.58 15.02
N ARG A 129 2.34 -17.34 13.71
CA ARG A 129 3.30 -16.38 13.13
C ARG A 129 2.97 -14.93 13.50
N MET A 130 1.69 -14.58 13.57
CA MET A 130 1.20 -13.25 13.95
C MET A 130 1.43 -12.97 15.44
N GLN A 131 1.20 -13.96 16.31
CA GLN A 131 1.53 -13.87 17.74
C GLN A 131 3.04 -13.68 17.94
N LEU A 132 3.87 -14.49 17.29
CA LEU A 132 5.32 -14.31 17.31
C LEU A 132 5.73 -12.91 16.82
N SER A 133 5.13 -12.42 15.74
CA SER A 133 5.38 -11.07 15.24
C SER A 133 5.05 -10.00 16.29
N THR A 134 3.91 -10.14 16.98
CA THR A 134 3.47 -9.22 18.03
C THR A 134 4.42 -9.22 19.23
N GLU A 135 4.86 -10.40 19.67
CA GLU A 135 5.86 -10.55 20.72
C GLU A 135 7.18 -9.86 20.36
N LYS A 136 7.63 -9.99 19.11
CA LYS A 136 8.85 -9.31 18.64
C LYS A 136 8.70 -7.80 18.57
N ILE A 137 7.54 -7.30 18.13
CA ILE A 137 7.26 -5.85 18.17
C ILE A 137 7.35 -5.35 19.62
N ALA A 138 6.70 -6.03 20.57
CA ALA A 138 6.78 -5.66 21.99
C ALA A 138 8.23 -5.65 22.50
N GLN A 139 9.01 -6.69 22.19
CA GLN A 139 10.42 -6.78 22.56
C GLN A 139 11.25 -5.62 22.00
N PHE A 140 11.01 -5.20 20.75
CA PHE A 140 11.73 -4.06 20.17
C PHE A 140 11.30 -2.74 20.78
N LEU A 141 10.01 -2.54 21.03
CA LEU A 141 9.51 -1.35 21.71
C LEU A 141 10.06 -1.23 23.14
N GLU A 142 10.15 -2.34 23.87
CA GLU A 142 10.82 -2.40 25.19
C GLU A 142 12.29 -1.99 25.07
N HIS A 143 13.02 -2.55 24.10
CA HIS A 143 14.40 -2.17 23.85
C HIS A 143 14.57 -0.67 23.56
N PHE A 144 13.72 -0.08 22.71
CA PHE A 144 13.77 1.36 22.42
C PHE A 144 13.49 2.21 23.66
N LYS A 145 12.50 1.82 24.47
CA LYS A 145 12.18 2.52 25.71
C LYS A 145 13.34 2.46 26.71
N ASP A 146 13.94 1.29 26.88
CA ASP A 146 15.02 1.06 27.84
C ASP A 146 16.35 1.68 27.39
N SER A 147 16.53 1.91 26.08
CA SER A 147 17.75 2.51 25.53
C SER A 147 17.95 3.98 25.94
N GLU A 148 16.92 4.66 26.47
CA GLU A 148 16.86 6.11 26.77
C GLU A 148 17.28 7.03 25.61
N GLN A 149 17.57 6.48 24.42
CA GLN A 149 17.96 7.24 23.25
C GLN A 149 16.74 7.84 22.59
N ARG A 150 16.85 9.09 22.14
CA ARG A 150 15.82 9.69 21.28
C ARG A 150 15.80 8.97 19.94
N PHE A 151 14.73 8.20 19.71
CA PHE A 151 14.37 7.65 18.41
C PHE A 151 13.68 8.75 17.56
N ASN A 152 13.48 8.54 16.25
CA ASN A 152 12.90 9.52 15.30
C ASN A 152 13.60 10.90 15.18
N LYS A 153 14.89 11.01 15.47
CA LYS A 153 15.68 12.24 15.21
C LYS A 153 15.54 12.72 13.75
N PRO A 154 15.45 14.05 13.50
CA PRO A 154 15.49 14.59 12.13
C PRO A 154 16.77 14.20 11.38
N GLU A 155 17.92 14.31 12.06
CA GLU A 155 19.22 13.89 11.54
C GLU A 155 19.51 12.46 12.01
N MET A 156 19.71 11.56 11.05
CA MET A 156 20.13 10.19 11.31
C MET A 156 21.19 9.75 10.32
N THR A 157 22.06 8.86 10.80
CA THR A 157 22.97 8.12 9.93
C THR A 157 22.20 7.09 9.10
N PHE A 158 22.83 6.57 8.04
CA PHE A 158 22.28 5.47 7.26
C PHE A 158 21.86 4.30 8.16
N ILE A 159 22.73 3.88 9.08
CA ILE A 159 22.46 2.68 9.88
C ILE A 159 21.41 2.93 10.97
N GLU A 160 21.37 4.11 11.57
CA GLU A 160 20.30 4.48 12.51
C GLU A 160 18.92 4.39 11.84
N ALA A 161 18.80 4.91 10.61
CA ALA A 161 17.55 4.89 9.86
C ALA A 161 17.13 3.47 9.43
N GLU A 162 18.08 2.55 9.22
CA GLU A 162 17.83 1.13 8.93
C GLU A 162 17.33 0.36 10.15
N GLN A 163 17.76 0.77 11.34
CA GLN A 163 17.49 0.10 12.61
C GLN A 163 16.22 0.62 13.27
N LEU A 164 15.76 1.81 12.90
CA LEU A 164 14.52 2.42 13.39
C LEU A 164 13.28 1.92 12.63
N PHE A 165 12.94 0.64 12.74
CA PHE A 165 11.74 0.11 12.08
C PHE A 165 11.02 -1.00 12.85
N PRO A 166 10.66 -0.83 14.13
CA PRO A 166 10.05 -1.89 14.96
C PRO A 166 8.70 -2.41 14.47
N ALA A 167 7.84 -1.58 13.86
CA ALA A 167 6.53 -2.03 13.39
C ALA A 167 6.63 -2.89 12.11
N GLY A 168 7.68 -2.65 11.31
CA GLY A 168 7.89 -3.33 10.04
C GLY A 168 6.82 -3.00 8.99
N HIS A 169 6.52 -3.94 8.09
CA HIS A 169 5.57 -3.72 7.02
C HIS A 169 4.13 -3.51 7.55
N LEU A 170 3.63 -2.27 7.40
CA LEU A 170 2.35 -1.80 7.93
C LEU A 170 1.09 -2.40 7.25
N LEU A 171 1.27 -3.34 6.31
CA LEU A 171 0.23 -3.99 5.52
C LEU A 171 0.54 -5.48 5.34
N HIS A 172 1.26 -6.08 6.28
CA HIS A 172 1.57 -7.51 6.28
C HIS A 172 1.40 -8.08 7.70
N PRO A 173 0.46 -9.02 7.94
CA PRO A 173 0.12 -9.48 9.29
C PRO A 173 1.29 -10.19 10.00
N LEU A 174 2.27 -10.70 9.23
CA LEU A 174 3.46 -11.41 9.73
C LEU A 174 4.75 -10.54 9.70
N THR A 175 4.61 -9.23 9.86
CA THR A 175 5.64 -8.20 9.64
C THR A 175 7.00 -8.48 10.32
N LYS A 176 6.99 -8.95 11.57
CA LYS A 176 8.19 -9.20 12.40
C LYS A 176 8.35 -10.66 12.80
N GLY A 177 7.62 -11.58 12.15
CA GLY A 177 7.86 -13.01 12.32
C GLY A 177 9.30 -13.34 11.92
N ARG A 178 10.09 -13.88 12.86
CA ARG A 178 11.48 -14.31 12.68
C ARG A 178 11.64 -15.76 13.11
N GLU A 179 10.97 -16.66 12.41
CA GLU A 179 11.03 -18.09 12.72
C GLU A 179 12.41 -18.63 12.36
N GLY A 180 13.14 -19.11 13.37
CA GLY A 180 14.50 -19.64 13.25
C GLY A 180 15.46 -19.10 14.31
N PHE A 181 15.25 -17.86 14.76
CA PHE A 181 16.05 -17.28 15.84
C PHE A 181 15.50 -17.63 17.23
N THR A 182 16.41 -17.92 18.15
CA THR A 182 16.15 -17.87 19.60
C THR A 182 16.04 -16.42 20.08
N GLU A 183 15.54 -16.19 21.30
CA GLU A 183 15.37 -14.84 21.85
C GLU A 183 16.70 -14.05 21.94
N SER A 184 17.79 -14.71 22.35
CA SER A 184 19.11 -14.08 22.42
C SER A 184 19.69 -13.76 21.05
N GLU A 185 19.39 -14.60 20.05
CA GLU A 185 19.81 -14.37 18.66
C GLU A 185 19.03 -13.24 18.01
N VAL A 186 17.74 -13.07 18.35
CA VAL A 186 16.98 -11.89 17.92
C VAL A 186 17.69 -10.64 18.43
N LEU A 187 18.00 -10.52 19.72
CA LEU A 187 18.69 -9.33 20.25
C LEU A 187 20.05 -9.07 19.60
N LYS A 188 20.71 -10.10 19.06
CA LYS A 188 22.02 -9.98 18.45
C LYS A 188 21.99 -9.67 16.95
N TYR A 189 21.06 -10.25 16.21
CA TYR A 189 21.02 -10.19 14.75
C TYR A 189 19.86 -9.33 14.21
N ALA A 190 18.96 -8.85 15.08
CA ALA A 190 17.94 -7.88 14.73
C ALA A 190 18.57 -6.52 14.39
N PRO A 191 18.10 -5.85 13.32
CA PRO A 191 18.44 -4.45 13.11
C PRO A 191 17.92 -3.56 14.25
N GLU A 192 16.73 -3.82 14.80
CA GLU A 192 16.08 -2.96 15.80
C GLU A 192 16.85 -2.83 17.11
N THR A 193 17.79 -3.74 17.39
CA THR A 193 18.60 -3.74 18.60
C THR A 193 20.04 -3.28 18.39
N GLY A 194 20.40 -2.89 17.16
CA GLY A 194 21.74 -2.39 16.86
C GLY A 194 22.87 -3.39 17.08
N GLY A 195 22.56 -4.69 17.10
CA GLY A 195 23.52 -5.73 17.45
C GLY A 195 24.75 -5.75 16.54
N LEU A 196 25.93 -5.88 17.16
CA LEU A 196 27.23 -5.97 16.49
C LEU A 196 27.75 -7.41 16.53
N PHE A 197 28.29 -7.88 15.42
CA PHE A 197 28.89 -9.21 15.34
C PHE A 197 29.95 -9.32 14.24
N GLN A 198 30.99 -10.10 14.51
CA GLN A 198 31.95 -10.52 13.49
C GLN A 198 31.35 -11.57 12.56
N LEU A 199 31.75 -11.53 11.28
CA LEU A 199 31.37 -12.54 10.29
C LEU A 199 32.08 -13.87 10.57
N TYR A 200 31.51 -14.96 10.07
CA TYR A 200 32.07 -16.31 10.17
C TYR A 200 32.71 -16.70 8.84
N TYR A 201 33.83 -17.42 8.87
CA TYR A 201 34.58 -17.76 7.67
C TYR A 201 34.83 -19.25 7.54
N PHE A 202 34.72 -19.74 6.31
CA PHE A 202 35.16 -21.08 5.91
C PHE A 202 36.23 -20.98 4.82
N LEU A 203 37.15 -21.93 4.81
CA LEU A 203 38.08 -22.15 3.70
C LEU A 203 37.54 -23.32 2.88
N VAL A 204 37.23 -23.11 1.60
CA VAL A 204 36.56 -24.09 0.74
C VAL A 204 37.45 -24.42 -0.47
N HIS A 205 37.46 -25.68 -0.86
CA HIS A 205 38.18 -26.15 -2.04
C HIS A 205 37.70 -25.43 -3.31
N PRO A 206 38.61 -24.95 -4.18
CA PRO A 206 38.26 -24.11 -5.33
C PRO A 206 37.28 -24.78 -6.30
N ASP A 207 37.36 -26.11 -6.47
CA ASP A 207 36.46 -26.86 -7.38
C ASP A 207 34.97 -26.79 -6.98
N LEU A 208 34.66 -26.45 -5.73
CA LEU A 208 33.28 -26.29 -5.27
C LEU A 208 32.76 -24.86 -5.42
N VAL A 209 33.64 -23.88 -5.63
CA VAL A 209 33.30 -22.46 -5.52
C VAL A 209 33.09 -21.86 -6.90
N THR A 210 31.93 -21.23 -7.09
CA THR A 210 31.68 -20.31 -8.20
C THR A 210 31.59 -18.90 -7.65
N GLU A 211 32.49 -18.04 -8.12
CA GLU A 211 32.46 -16.62 -7.81
C GLU A 211 32.61 -15.77 -9.08
N LYS A 212 32.01 -14.59 -9.05
CA LYS A 212 32.10 -13.61 -10.13
C LYS A 212 32.30 -12.23 -9.50
N SER A 213 33.03 -11.38 -10.20
CA SER A 213 33.18 -9.97 -9.88
C SER A 213 33.26 -9.17 -11.17
N VAL A 214 32.67 -7.99 -11.17
CA VAL A 214 32.89 -6.99 -12.22
C VAL A 214 34.11 -6.12 -11.93
N ASP A 215 34.63 -6.19 -10.71
CA ASP A 215 35.89 -5.58 -10.32
C ASP A 215 37.03 -6.60 -10.54
N ASP A 216 38.27 -6.12 -10.70
CA ASP A 216 39.46 -6.96 -10.88
C ASP A 216 39.83 -7.81 -9.64
N ILE A 217 39.00 -7.78 -8.60
CA ILE A 217 39.19 -8.50 -7.33
C ILE A 217 38.00 -9.41 -7.09
N LEU A 218 38.27 -10.69 -6.84
CA LEU A 218 37.23 -11.68 -6.57
C LEU A 218 36.75 -11.61 -5.12
N PRO A 219 35.50 -12.03 -4.85
CA PRO A 219 34.98 -11.96 -3.52
C PRO A 219 35.75 -12.73 -2.44
N SER A 220 36.28 -13.90 -2.79
CA SER A 220 37.12 -14.67 -1.86
C SER A 220 38.38 -13.91 -1.43
N ASP A 221 38.90 -13.05 -2.30
CA ASP A 221 40.20 -12.40 -2.11
C ASP A 221 40.10 -11.25 -1.11
N PHE A 222 39.03 -10.44 -1.17
CA PHE A 222 38.77 -9.44 -0.13
C PHE A 222 38.52 -10.10 1.24
N ALA A 223 37.87 -11.26 1.25
CA ALA A 223 37.55 -11.97 2.49
C ALA A 223 38.83 -12.54 3.10
N LYS A 224 39.71 -13.10 2.25
CA LYS A 224 41.05 -13.54 2.64
C LYS A 224 41.88 -12.39 3.21
N ALA A 225 41.88 -11.22 2.57
CA ALA A 225 42.58 -10.04 3.08
C ALA A 225 42.10 -9.63 4.49
N THR A 226 40.78 -9.69 4.73
CA THR A 226 40.18 -9.41 6.05
C THR A 226 40.66 -10.39 7.12
N VAL A 227 40.71 -11.69 6.80
CA VAL A 227 41.22 -12.73 7.72
C VAL A 227 42.72 -12.53 8.00
N VAL A 228 43.51 -12.19 6.98
CA VAL A 228 44.96 -11.92 7.13
C VAL A 228 45.21 -10.68 7.99
N GLU A 229 44.48 -9.58 7.77
CA GLU A 229 44.62 -8.35 8.54
C GLU A 229 44.29 -8.58 10.03
N ALA A 230 43.22 -9.33 10.31
CA ALA A 230 42.79 -9.66 11.66
C ALA A 230 43.79 -10.57 12.41
N ASN A 231 44.53 -11.42 11.68
CA ASN A 231 45.39 -12.48 12.23
C ASN A 231 46.82 -12.07 12.60
N LYS A 232 47.13 -10.78 12.78
CA LYS A 232 48.43 -10.37 13.36
C LYS A 232 48.67 -10.90 14.80
N LYS A 233 47.67 -11.52 15.45
CA LYS A 233 47.74 -12.07 16.82
C LYS A 233 47.37 -13.55 16.98
N ASP A 234 46.69 -14.19 16.03
CA ASP A 234 46.30 -15.62 16.08
C ASP A 234 46.84 -16.36 14.84
N LYS A 235 47.82 -17.25 15.07
CA LYS A 235 48.57 -17.92 13.99
C LYS A 235 47.73 -18.95 13.23
N LYS A 236 46.66 -19.50 13.84
CA LYS A 236 45.99 -20.68 13.29
C LYS A 236 45.30 -20.44 11.95
N GLY A 237 44.64 -19.28 11.78
CA GLY A 237 44.01 -18.92 10.51
C GLY A 237 45.03 -18.58 9.43
N TYR A 238 46.13 -17.92 9.81
CA TYR A 238 47.21 -17.56 8.90
C TYR A 238 47.97 -18.79 8.38
N ASP A 239 48.32 -19.73 9.27
CA ASP A 239 49.01 -20.98 8.92
C ASP A 239 48.19 -21.83 7.92
N LEU A 240 46.86 -21.83 8.05
CA LEU A 240 45.96 -22.52 7.12
C LEU A 240 45.92 -21.84 5.75
N LEU A 241 45.94 -20.51 5.69
CA LEU A 241 45.98 -19.76 4.44
C LEU A 241 47.32 -19.89 3.72
N GLU A 242 48.43 -20.02 4.44
CA GLU A 242 49.74 -20.35 3.86
C GLU A 242 49.78 -21.80 3.36
N LYS A 243 49.18 -22.74 4.10
CA LYS A 243 49.13 -24.16 3.71
C LYS A 243 48.26 -24.41 2.47
N TYR A 244 47.18 -23.64 2.30
CA TYR A 244 46.21 -23.80 1.21
C TYR A 244 46.03 -22.48 0.44
N PRO A 245 47.05 -22.03 -0.32
CA PRO A 245 47.04 -20.71 -0.95
C PRO A 245 45.94 -20.55 -1.99
N ASP A 246 45.59 -21.63 -2.71
CA ASP A 246 44.60 -21.64 -3.80
C ASP A 246 43.16 -21.82 -3.30
N TRP A 247 42.97 -22.09 -2.01
CA TRP A 247 41.63 -22.26 -1.45
C TRP A 247 40.94 -20.93 -1.20
N LYS A 248 39.62 -20.97 -1.24
CA LYS A 248 38.76 -19.79 -1.26
C LYS A 248 38.21 -19.51 0.15
N VAL A 249 38.34 -18.27 0.60
CA VAL A 249 37.82 -17.81 1.91
C VAL A 249 36.42 -17.26 1.71
N LEU A 250 35.43 -17.85 2.37
CA LEU A 250 34.03 -17.50 2.20
C LEU A 250 33.46 -16.91 3.50
N PRO A 251 32.95 -15.66 3.47
CA PRO A 251 32.23 -15.07 4.60
C PRO A 251 30.79 -15.59 4.65
N LEU A 252 30.28 -15.86 5.85
CA LEU A 252 28.90 -16.22 6.14
C LEU A 252 28.37 -15.43 7.35
N HIS A 253 27.05 -15.31 7.40
CA HIS A 253 26.36 -14.88 8.61
C HIS A 253 26.62 -15.91 9.75
N PRO A 254 26.96 -15.49 10.98
CA PRO A 254 27.30 -16.43 12.06
C PRO A 254 26.21 -17.43 12.42
N TRP A 255 24.94 -17.02 12.34
CA TRP A 255 23.81 -17.92 12.54
C TRP A 255 23.72 -18.97 11.42
N GLU A 256 23.90 -18.55 10.16
CA GLU A 256 23.82 -19.44 9.01
C GLU A 256 24.96 -20.47 9.03
N ALA A 257 26.16 -20.05 9.44
CA ALA A 257 27.28 -20.95 9.65
C ALA A 257 26.98 -22.01 10.72
N ALA A 258 26.35 -21.63 11.84
CA ALA A 258 25.93 -22.58 12.87
C ALA A 258 24.84 -23.54 12.36
N HIS A 259 23.87 -23.02 11.60
CA HIS A 259 22.82 -23.82 10.96
C HIS A 259 23.43 -24.87 10.02
N PHE A 260 24.33 -24.45 9.10
CA PHE A 260 24.99 -25.34 8.15
C PHE A 260 25.84 -26.41 8.84
N LYS A 261 26.57 -26.05 9.90
CA LYS A 261 27.40 -27.00 10.67
C LYS A 261 26.61 -28.11 11.34
N ASN A 262 25.32 -27.91 11.59
CA ASN A 262 24.44 -28.94 12.15
C ASN A 262 23.87 -29.91 11.09
N GLN A 263 24.15 -29.68 9.81
CA GLN A 263 23.70 -30.54 8.73
C GLN A 263 24.69 -31.70 8.49
N PRO A 264 24.22 -32.94 8.21
CA PRO A 264 25.10 -34.08 7.93
C PRO A 264 26.07 -33.85 6.76
N LEU A 265 25.69 -32.98 5.82
CA LEU A 265 26.53 -32.63 4.67
C LEU A 265 27.85 -31.95 5.09
N PHE A 266 27.85 -31.16 6.17
CA PHE A 266 29.06 -30.52 6.67
C PHE A 266 30.10 -31.57 7.09
N ASP A 267 29.69 -32.59 7.85
CA ASP A 267 30.58 -33.69 8.25
C ASP A 267 31.17 -34.44 7.05
N THR A 268 30.39 -34.61 5.99
CA THR A 268 30.85 -35.22 4.73
C THR A 268 31.93 -34.35 4.08
N LEU A 269 31.69 -33.06 3.89
CA LEU A 269 32.66 -32.15 3.28
C LEU A 269 33.96 -32.02 4.09
N VAL A 270 33.87 -32.08 5.43
CA VAL A 270 35.04 -32.09 6.31
C VAL A 270 35.84 -33.40 6.16
N LYS A 271 35.16 -34.55 6.13
CA LYS A 271 35.80 -35.86 5.92
C LYS A 271 36.46 -35.99 4.55
N GLU A 272 35.88 -35.38 3.53
CA GLU A 272 36.42 -35.33 2.17
C GLU A 272 37.52 -34.27 2.00
N HIS A 273 37.86 -33.53 3.07
CA HIS A 273 38.84 -32.43 3.03
C HIS A 273 38.50 -31.39 1.97
N LEU A 274 37.22 -31.01 1.85
CA LEU A 274 36.73 -30.00 0.92
C LEU A 274 36.39 -28.67 1.61
N ILE A 275 36.26 -28.66 2.93
CA ILE A 275 35.98 -27.47 3.73
C ILE A 275 36.76 -27.48 5.05
N ILE A 276 37.22 -26.30 5.49
CA ILE A 276 37.87 -26.08 6.77
C ILE A 276 37.18 -24.92 7.49
N ASP A 277 36.82 -25.15 8.75
CA ASP A 277 36.22 -24.16 9.64
C ASP A 277 37.30 -23.21 10.19
N LEU A 278 37.22 -21.92 9.83
CA LEU A 278 38.16 -20.91 10.30
C LEU A 278 37.64 -20.24 11.59
N GLY A 279 36.33 -19.99 11.69
CA GLY A 279 35.73 -19.26 12.82
C GLY A 279 35.40 -17.80 12.49
N LYS A 280 35.37 -16.95 13.52
CA LYS A 280 34.97 -15.53 13.40
C LYS A 280 36.19 -14.62 13.29
N PHE A 281 36.18 -13.71 12.32
CA PHE A 281 37.30 -12.77 12.08
C PHE A 281 36.81 -11.39 11.62
N GLY A 282 37.75 -10.44 11.61
CA GLY A 282 37.55 -9.12 11.01
C GLY A 282 36.76 -8.14 11.89
N LYS A 283 36.29 -7.07 11.25
CA LYS A 283 35.50 -6.01 11.87
C LYS A 283 34.09 -6.51 12.23
N GLU A 284 33.46 -5.81 13.16
CA GLU A 284 32.06 -6.07 13.49
C GLU A 284 31.12 -5.43 12.45
N PHE A 285 30.13 -6.20 12.04
CA PHE A 285 29.05 -5.77 11.17
C PHE A 285 27.75 -5.69 11.98
N THR A 286 26.77 -4.99 11.43
CA THR A 286 25.43 -4.92 11.99
C THR A 286 24.37 -5.11 10.92
N ALA A 287 23.21 -5.65 11.29
CA ALA A 287 22.14 -5.93 10.37
C ALA A 287 21.43 -4.64 9.91
N THR A 288 21.07 -4.60 8.63
CA THR A 288 20.16 -3.60 8.06
C THR A 288 18.70 -4.09 8.19
N SER A 289 17.72 -3.28 7.79
CA SER A 289 16.28 -3.64 7.82
C SER A 289 15.92 -4.96 7.12
N SER A 290 16.78 -5.47 6.23
CA SER A 290 16.58 -6.79 5.58
C SER A 290 17.01 -7.98 6.45
N VAL A 291 17.61 -7.73 7.62
CA VAL A 291 18.26 -8.68 8.53
C VAL A 291 19.51 -9.32 7.93
N ARG A 292 19.40 -9.93 6.75
CA ARG A 292 20.46 -10.69 6.07
C ARG A 292 21.51 -9.85 5.33
N THR A 293 21.23 -8.56 5.10
CA THR A 293 22.25 -7.63 4.57
C THR A 293 22.91 -6.92 5.73
N VAL A 294 24.24 -7.01 5.82
CA VAL A 294 25.01 -6.48 6.94
C VAL A 294 25.94 -5.34 6.51
N TYR A 295 26.10 -4.38 7.40
CA TYR A 295 26.79 -3.12 7.18
C TYR A 295 27.96 -2.93 8.15
N ASN A 296 29.04 -2.36 7.63
CA ASN A 296 30.13 -1.79 8.43
C ASN A 296 30.52 -0.44 7.82
N LYS A 297 30.61 0.60 8.64
CA LYS A 297 30.85 1.99 8.20
C LYS A 297 32.20 2.23 7.53
N GLU A 298 33.17 1.34 7.73
CA GLU A 298 34.53 1.44 7.19
C GLU A 298 34.76 0.47 6.02
N SER A 299 33.79 -0.40 5.72
CA SER A 299 33.89 -1.38 4.64
C SER A 299 33.45 -0.76 3.31
N ASP A 300 34.17 -1.06 2.23
CA ASP A 300 33.75 -0.72 0.86
C ASP A 300 32.55 -1.53 0.38
N TYR A 301 32.28 -2.66 1.05
CA TYR A 301 31.23 -3.59 0.68
C TYR A 301 30.28 -3.92 1.84
N MET A 302 29.02 -4.15 1.50
CA MET A 302 28.02 -4.81 2.33
C MET A 302 27.84 -6.25 1.84
N TYR A 303 27.53 -7.16 2.76
CA TYR A 303 27.25 -8.55 2.42
C TYR A 303 25.77 -8.84 2.56
N LYS A 304 25.18 -9.48 1.56
CA LYS A 304 23.80 -9.99 1.60
C LYS A 304 23.86 -11.53 1.58
N PHE A 305 23.73 -12.12 2.75
CA PHE A 305 23.82 -13.57 2.94
C PHE A 305 22.50 -14.28 2.66
N SER A 306 22.55 -15.54 2.25
CA SER A 306 21.42 -16.44 2.51
C SER A 306 21.24 -16.62 4.01
N LEU A 307 19.98 -16.71 4.42
CA LEU A 307 19.62 -16.93 5.81
C LEU A 307 18.36 -17.81 5.86
N HIS A 308 18.49 -19.04 6.38
CA HIS A 308 17.37 -19.98 6.55
C HIS A 308 16.45 -19.61 7.73
N VAL A 309 16.05 -18.35 7.77
CA VAL A 309 15.11 -17.76 8.73
C VAL A 309 13.92 -17.23 7.94
N LYS A 310 12.71 -17.55 8.38
CA LYS A 310 11.50 -17.02 7.73
C LYS A 310 11.25 -15.60 8.18
N ILE A 311 11.24 -14.67 7.23
CA ILE A 311 10.95 -13.24 7.43
C ILE A 311 9.79 -12.88 6.50
N THR A 312 8.71 -12.36 7.07
CA THR A 312 7.42 -12.10 6.39
C THR A 312 6.88 -13.32 5.63
N GLY A 313 7.04 -14.52 6.20
CA GLY A 313 6.49 -15.77 5.67
C GLY A 313 7.35 -16.51 4.63
N ALA A 314 8.47 -15.93 4.17
CA ALA A 314 9.39 -16.55 3.22
C ALA A 314 10.78 -16.75 3.83
N GLU A 315 11.44 -17.87 3.49
CA GLU A 315 12.86 -18.06 3.82
C GLU A 315 13.72 -17.08 3.02
N ARG A 316 14.73 -16.51 3.67
CA ARG A 316 15.57 -15.49 3.04
C ARG A 316 16.86 -16.08 2.49
N ILE A 317 16.70 -17.08 1.63
CA ILE A 317 17.78 -17.62 0.80
C ILE A 317 17.98 -16.77 -0.46
N ASN A 318 19.20 -16.76 -1.00
CA ASN A 318 19.50 -16.15 -2.29
C ASN A 318 19.52 -17.26 -3.35
N HIS A 319 18.57 -17.22 -4.28
CA HIS A 319 18.54 -18.22 -5.34
C HIS A 319 19.65 -17.96 -6.36
N HIS A 320 20.15 -19.04 -6.96
CA HIS A 320 21.26 -18.99 -7.91
C HIS A 320 21.06 -17.94 -9.02
N HIS A 321 19.89 -17.91 -9.65
CA HIS A 321 19.58 -16.95 -10.70
C HIS A 321 19.57 -15.49 -10.21
N GLU A 322 19.20 -15.23 -8.95
CA GLU A 322 19.18 -13.89 -8.36
C GLU A 322 20.59 -13.32 -8.13
N LEU A 323 21.57 -14.18 -7.82
CA LEU A 323 22.98 -13.78 -7.71
C LEU A 323 23.51 -13.27 -9.06
N TYR A 324 23.17 -13.98 -10.14
CA TYR A 324 23.54 -13.57 -11.49
C TYR A 324 22.88 -12.26 -11.92
N ARG A 325 21.63 -11.99 -11.53
CA ARG A 325 20.98 -10.70 -11.83
C ARG A 325 21.82 -9.52 -11.35
N GLY A 326 22.27 -9.57 -10.09
CA GLY A 326 23.09 -8.50 -9.52
C GLY A 326 24.38 -8.27 -10.29
N TYR A 327 25.11 -9.35 -10.56
CA TYR A 327 26.35 -9.31 -11.33
C TYR A 327 26.16 -8.83 -12.77
N GLU A 328 25.16 -9.34 -13.48
CA GLU A 328 24.87 -9.01 -14.88
C GLU A 328 24.46 -7.54 -15.05
N VAL A 329 23.66 -7.00 -14.11
CA VAL A 329 23.33 -5.57 -14.10
C VAL A 329 24.56 -4.72 -13.78
N SER A 330 25.40 -5.14 -12.85
CA SER A 330 26.67 -4.45 -12.57
C SER A 330 27.56 -4.39 -13.82
N ARG A 331 27.64 -5.47 -14.61
CA ARG A 331 28.35 -5.47 -15.91
C ARG A 331 27.78 -4.44 -16.87
N LEU A 332 26.45 -4.39 -17.00
CA LEU A 332 25.78 -3.41 -17.84
C LEU A 332 26.05 -1.97 -17.36
N MET A 333 26.03 -1.74 -16.05
CA MET A 333 26.26 -0.43 -15.43
C MET A 333 27.70 0.08 -15.57
N GLN A 334 28.68 -0.80 -15.81
CA GLN A 334 30.07 -0.42 -16.11
C GLN A 334 30.29 0.03 -17.57
N THR A 335 29.33 -0.19 -18.47
CA THR A 335 29.42 0.25 -19.87
C THR A 335 29.05 1.74 -20.05
N ASP A 336 29.23 2.26 -21.28
CA ASP A 336 28.74 3.59 -21.67
C ASP A 336 27.22 3.76 -21.47
N TRP A 337 26.46 2.67 -21.58
CA TRP A 337 25.03 2.68 -21.27
C TRP A 337 24.78 3.07 -19.81
N GLY A 338 25.48 2.44 -18.88
CA GLY A 338 25.39 2.75 -17.45
C GLY A 338 25.91 4.14 -17.11
N ALA A 339 26.98 4.58 -17.78
CA ALA A 339 27.47 5.95 -17.66
C ALA A 339 26.42 6.98 -18.13
N ASN A 340 25.71 6.69 -19.21
CA ASN A 340 24.60 7.51 -19.68
C ASN A 340 23.43 7.54 -18.67
N VAL A 341 23.04 6.40 -18.09
CA VAL A 341 22.01 6.35 -17.03
C VAL A 341 22.39 7.25 -15.86
N ARG A 342 23.62 7.13 -15.34
CA ARG A 342 24.10 7.99 -14.23
C ARG A 342 24.11 9.48 -14.59
N LYS A 343 24.41 9.81 -15.84
CA LYS A 343 24.44 11.20 -16.34
C LYS A 343 23.03 11.77 -16.50
N THR A 344 22.08 10.98 -17.01
CA THR A 344 20.69 11.40 -17.24
C THR A 344 19.92 11.54 -15.93
N TYR A 345 20.20 10.68 -14.95
CA TYR A 345 19.51 10.65 -13.67
C TYR A 345 20.48 10.88 -12.50
N PRO A 346 21.11 12.06 -12.38
CA PRO A 346 22.13 12.32 -11.36
C PRO A 346 21.60 12.25 -9.93
N ASP A 347 20.30 12.48 -9.75
CA ASP A 347 19.61 12.45 -8.45
C ASP A 347 19.14 11.04 -8.05
N ILE A 348 19.39 10.02 -8.88
CA ILE A 348 19.11 8.62 -8.58
C ILE A 348 20.40 7.80 -8.64
N GLU A 349 20.68 7.06 -7.56
CA GLU A 349 21.80 6.14 -7.48
C GLU A 349 21.29 4.69 -7.40
N LEU A 350 21.64 3.89 -8.39
CA LEU A 350 21.36 2.45 -8.41
C LEU A 350 22.54 1.72 -7.78
N ILE A 351 22.38 1.27 -6.54
CA ILE A 351 23.44 0.54 -5.84
C ILE A 351 23.63 -0.81 -6.53
N CYS A 352 24.87 -1.11 -6.89
CA CYS A 352 25.21 -2.30 -7.65
C CYS A 352 25.81 -3.41 -6.74
N ASP A 353 25.52 -4.65 -7.10
CA ASP A 353 26.09 -5.86 -6.49
C ASP A 353 27.23 -6.34 -7.42
N PRO A 354 28.50 -5.90 -7.20
CA PRO A 354 29.59 -6.16 -8.13
C PRO A 354 29.96 -7.63 -8.27
N GLY A 355 29.67 -8.46 -7.27
CA GLY A 355 30.07 -9.84 -7.28
C GLY A 355 29.23 -10.71 -6.35
N PHE A 356 29.38 -12.02 -6.50
CA PHE A 356 28.74 -13.00 -5.65
C PHE A 356 29.63 -14.22 -5.45
N ILE A 357 29.29 -15.00 -4.43
CA ILE A 357 29.87 -16.32 -4.16
C ILE A 357 28.74 -17.34 -4.08
N SER A 358 28.97 -18.52 -4.64
CA SER A 358 28.11 -19.69 -4.52
C SER A 358 28.98 -20.95 -4.41
N VAL A 359 28.48 -21.95 -3.68
CA VAL A 359 29.16 -23.25 -3.53
C VAL A 359 28.25 -24.32 -4.08
N SER A 360 28.79 -25.26 -4.87
CA SER A 360 28.06 -26.41 -5.39
C SER A 360 28.78 -27.71 -5.08
N TYR A 361 28.04 -28.74 -4.69
CA TYR A 361 28.56 -30.07 -4.40
C TYR A 361 27.71 -31.13 -5.09
N ASN A 362 28.33 -32.01 -5.86
CA ASN A 362 27.67 -33.04 -6.68
C ASN A 362 26.53 -32.49 -7.56
N GLY A 363 26.74 -31.29 -8.14
CA GLY A 363 25.76 -30.63 -9.00
C GLY A 363 24.63 -29.88 -8.27
N ASN A 364 24.58 -29.91 -6.94
CA ASN A 364 23.59 -29.17 -6.15
C ASN A 364 24.20 -27.91 -5.52
N VAL A 365 23.51 -26.77 -5.64
CA VAL A 365 23.90 -25.52 -4.99
C VAL A 365 23.66 -25.63 -3.48
N LEU A 366 24.63 -25.20 -2.69
CA LEU A 366 24.52 -25.11 -1.23
C LEU A 366 24.08 -23.70 -0.86
N ASP A 367 22.77 -23.54 -0.63
CA ASP A 367 22.16 -22.21 -0.44
C ASP A 367 22.76 -21.41 0.72
N SER A 368 23.28 -22.06 1.77
CA SER A 368 23.97 -21.41 2.90
C SER A 368 25.17 -20.56 2.49
N PHE A 369 25.81 -20.84 1.34
CA PHE A 369 26.97 -20.08 0.84
C PHE A 369 26.61 -19.03 -0.21
N SER A 370 25.37 -19.01 -0.70
CA SER A 370 24.90 -18.06 -1.71
C SER A 370 24.91 -16.63 -1.16
N THR A 371 25.97 -15.89 -1.48
CA THR A 371 26.25 -14.56 -0.91
C THR A 371 26.43 -13.54 -2.02
N SER A 372 25.65 -12.45 -1.96
CA SER A 372 25.85 -11.28 -2.81
C SER A 372 26.72 -10.25 -2.10
N VAL A 373 27.63 -9.62 -2.83
CA VAL A 373 28.49 -8.53 -2.37
C VAL A 373 27.99 -7.24 -3.01
N ARG A 374 27.74 -6.22 -2.19
CA ARG A 374 27.14 -4.95 -2.59
C ARG A 374 28.09 -3.79 -2.32
N TYR A 375 28.19 -2.81 -3.21
CA TYR A 375 28.93 -1.58 -2.90
C TYR A 375 28.32 -0.81 -1.73
N ASN A 376 29.16 -0.21 -0.89
CA ASN A 376 28.74 0.63 0.23
C ASN A 376 28.95 2.13 -0.08
N PRO A 377 27.93 2.84 -0.61
CA PRO A 377 28.03 4.28 -0.85
C PRO A 377 27.93 5.13 0.44
N PHE A 378 27.70 4.47 1.58
CA PHE A 378 27.54 5.10 2.90
C PHE A 378 28.78 4.90 3.78
N LYS A 379 29.87 4.37 3.21
CA LYS A 379 31.18 4.34 3.86
C LYS A 379 31.57 5.75 4.30
N ILE A 380 32.10 5.87 5.51
CA ILE A 380 32.59 7.12 6.05
C ILE A 380 34.11 7.03 6.10
N THR A 381 34.80 7.95 5.41
CA THR A 381 36.27 8.01 5.44
C THR A 381 36.76 9.32 6.04
N GLY A 382 37.72 9.24 6.96
CA GLY A 382 38.38 10.42 7.54
C GLY A 382 37.42 11.36 8.28
N THR A 383 37.39 12.63 7.87
CA THR A 383 36.62 13.73 8.51
C THR A 383 35.28 14.02 7.81
N GLU A 384 34.80 13.16 6.91
CA GLU A 384 33.53 13.37 6.23
C GLU A 384 32.36 13.38 7.22
N LYS A 385 31.46 14.36 7.08
CA LYS A 385 30.21 14.36 7.85
C LYS A 385 29.26 13.30 7.29
N GLU A 386 28.60 12.59 8.19
CA GLU A 386 27.55 11.64 7.84
C GLU A 386 26.44 12.33 7.05
N LYS A 387 26.04 11.68 5.94
CA LYS A 387 24.88 12.12 5.16
C LYS A 387 23.61 11.72 5.91
N ASN A 388 22.60 12.60 5.91
CA ASN A 388 21.29 12.29 6.44
C ASN A 388 20.53 11.38 5.46
N ILE A 389 20.75 10.07 5.58
CA ILE A 389 20.13 9.04 4.73
C ILE A 389 18.95 8.44 5.47
N CYS A 390 17.79 8.41 4.83
CA CYS A 390 16.56 7.93 5.41
C CYS A 390 16.08 6.70 4.64
N LEU A 391 15.75 5.63 5.35
CA LEU A 391 14.94 4.55 4.79
C LEU A 391 13.49 5.02 4.70
N ILE A 392 12.87 4.95 3.52
CA ILE A 392 11.47 5.40 3.35
C ILE A 392 10.54 4.61 4.27
N ALA A 393 10.82 3.32 4.50
CA ALA A 393 10.03 2.49 5.41
C ALA A 393 10.03 3.00 6.86
N SER A 394 11.18 3.43 7.38
CA SER A 394 11.26 4.00 8.73
C SER A 394 10.69 5.42 8.79
N LEU A 395 10.85 6.20 7.71
CA LEU A 395 10.27 7.54 7.61
C LEU A 395 8.74 7.52 7.62
N CYS A 396 8.14 6.48 7.02
CA CYS A 396 6.70 6.29 6.91
C CYS A 396 6.05 5.52 8.07
N GLN A 397 6.84 5.07 9.05
CA GLN A 397 6.29 4.39 10.22
C GLN A 397 5.46 5.36 11.07
N ASP A 398 4.39 4.85 11.68
CA ASP A 398 3.60 5.63 12.64
C ASP A 398 4.40 5.96 13.91
N SER A 399 3.85 6.85 14.73
CA SER A 399 4.33 7.13 16.08
C SER A 399 4.45 5.84 16.90
N ILE A 400 5.53 5.70 17.66
CA ILE A 400 5.76 4.60 18.60
C ILE A 400 6.11 5.18 19.96
N LEU A 401 5.69 4.52 21.04
CA LEU A 401 5.98 4.92 22.42
C LEU A 401 5.57 6.36 22.75
N GLY A 402 4.57 6.90 22.03
CA GLY A 402 4.11 8.28 22.15
C GLY A 402 5.00 9.34 21.49
N ASP A 403 6.12 8.96 20.85
CA ASP A 403 6.98 9.88 20.09
C ASP A 403 6.43 10.06 18.67
N PRO A 404 6.31 11.30 18.17
CA PRO A 404 5.90 11.58 16.79
C PRO A 404 6.72 10.84 15.74
N SER A 405 6.10 10.56 14.59
CA SER A 405 6.80 9.92 13.48
C SER A 405 7.99 10.75 13.02
N ARG A 406 9.01 10.09 12.47
CA ARG A 406 10.22 10.79 12.01
C ARG A 406 9.93 11.84 10.94
N ILE A 407 8.96 11.61 10.06
CA ILE A 407 8.62 12.60 9.02
C ILE A 407 8.14 13.92 9.63
N GLU A 408 7.41 13.87 10.74
CA GLU A 408 6.94 15.07 11.43
C GLU A 408 8.14 15.91 11.91
N HIS A 409 9.11 15.27 12.58
CA HIS A 409 10.33 15.93 13.02
C HIS A 409 11.16 16.50 11.85
N VAL A 410 11.24 15.78 10.72
CA VAL A 410 11.92 16.23 9.50
C VAL A 410 11.24 17.46 8.92
N ILE A 411 9.91 17.45 8.78
CA ILE A 411 9.15 18.56 8.20
C ILE A 411 9.13 19.77 9.14
N GLN A 412 9.03 19.59 10.45
CA GLN A 412 9.17 20.68 11.42
C GLN A 412 10.53 21.37 11.29
N LYS A 413 11.62 20.61 11.12
CA LYS A 413 12.95 21.18 10.86
C LYS A 413 13.05 21.85 9.50
N ALA A 414 12.51 21.24 8.45
CA ALA A 414 12.47 21.83 7.12
C ALA A 414 11.69 23.16 7.10
N SER A 415 10.56 23.23 7.82
CA SER A 415 9.75 24.44 7.96
C SER A 415 10.52 25.54 8.69
N GLN A 416 11.22 25.21 9.78
CA GLN A 416 12.11 26.14 10.48
C GLN A 416 13.23 26.70 9.59
N GLN A 417 13.83 25.86 8.74
CA GLN A 417 14.93 26.28 7.85
C GLN A 417 14.45 27.09 6.65
N THR A 418 13.26 26.79 6.11
CA THR A 418 12.72 27.44 4.92
C THR A 418 11.87 28.67 5.23
N GLY A 419 11.36 28.80 6.45
CA GLY A 419 10.41 29.86 6.85
C GLY A 419 8.99 29.69 6.30
N LEU A 420 8.67 28.53 5.70
CA LEU A 420 7.34 28.19 5.19
C LEU A 420 6.48 27.52 6.26
N SER A 421 5.15 27.55 6.12
CA SER A 421 4.25 26.76 6.97
C SER A 421 4.49 25.26 6.81
N ILE A 422 4.03 24.45 7.77
CA ILE A 422 4.17 22.99 7.72
C ILE A 422 3.55 22.45 6.43
N GLU A 423 2.35 22.90 6.06
CA GLU A 423 1.62 22.42 4.88
C GLU A 423 2.36 22.74 3.59
N LYS A 424 2.86 23.98 3.44
CA LYS A 424 3.65 24.39 2.26
C LYS A 424 4.99 23.66 2.19
N THR A 425 5.63 23.44 3.33
CA THR A 425 6.86 22.67 3.43
C THR A 425 6.63 21.22 3.02
N SER A 426 5.55 20.60 3.50
CA SER A 426 5.13 19.24 3.16
C SER A 426 4.89 19.08 1.67
N ALA A 427 4.10 19.97 1.07
CA ALA A 427 3.85 19.95 -0.37
C ALA A 427 5.16 20.11 -1.17
N LEU A 428 6.06 21.01 -0.75
CA LEU A 428 7.35 21.19 -1.42
C LEU A 428 8.27 19.96 -1.27
N TRP A 429 8.32 19.35 -0.09
CA TRP A 429 9.08 18.13 0.18
C TRP A 429 8.57 17.01 -0.72
N PHE A 430 7.26 16.78 -0.73
CA PHE A 430 6.63 15.75 -1.54
C PHE A 430 6.83 16.00 -3.03
N LYS A 431 6.70 17.25 -3.49
CA LYS A 431 6.97 17.64 -4.87
C LYS A 431 8.40 17.26 -5.30
N LYS A 432 9.41 17.61 -4.48
CA LYS A 432 10.81 17.25 -4.74
C LYS A 432 11.00 15.73 -4.79
N TYR A 433 10.35 14.99 -3.89
CA TYR A 433 10.41 13.54 -3.87
C TYR A 433 9.86 12.93 -5.17
N ILE A 434 8.66 13.34 -5.61
CA ILE A 434 8.03 12.81 -6.83
C ILE A 434 8.73 13.30 -8.11
N ASP A 435 9.29 14.51 -8.10
CA ASP A 435 10.07 15.05 -9.22
C ASP A 435 11.31 14.18 -9.46
N ILE A 436 11.95 13.64 -8.43
CA ILE A 436 13.05 12.69 -8.57
C ILE A 436 12.51 11.30 -8.93
N ILE A 437 11.70 10.69 -8.06
CA ILE A 437 11.39 9.26 -8.17
C ILE A 437 10.39 8.93 -9.29
N VAL A 438 9.28 9.67 -9.42
CA VAL A 438 8.24 9.37 -10.41
C VAL A 438 8.76 9.68 -11.81
N THR A 439 9.39 10.85 -12.01
CA THR A 439 10.05 11.17 -13.27
C THR A 439 11.10 10.14 -13.62
N GLY A 440 12.00 9.81 -12.68
CA GLY A 440 13.10 8.89 -12.92
C GLY A 440 12.62 7.49 -13.27
N VAL A 441 11.69 6.93 -12.51
CA VAL A 441 11.17 5.57 -12.76
C VAL A 441 10.43 5.50 -14.10
N VAL A 442 9.55 6.46 -14.40
CA VAL A 442 8.80 6.46 -15.67
C VAL A 442 9.74 6.62 -16.85
N LYS A 443 10.70 7.56 -16.79
CA LYS A 443 11.67 7.76 -17.88
C LYS A 443 12.62 6.58 -18.03
N MET A 444 13.13 5.99 -16.95
CA MET A 444 13.95 4.77 -17.00
C MET A 444 13.20 3.58 -17.62
N PHE A 445 11.92 3.43 -17.30
CA PHE A 445 11.08 2.40 -17.90
C PHE A 445 10.86 2.63 -19.40
N ASN A 446 10.71 3.89 -19.82
CA ASN A 446 10.48 4.26 -21.21
C ASN A 446 11.73 4.21 -22.08
N GLU A 447 12.84 4.76 -21.61
CA GLU A 447 14.05 4.99 -22.41
C GLU A 447 15.08 3.87 -22.25
N GLN A 448 15.15 3.24 -21.08
CA GLN A 448 16.12 2.19 -20.75
C GLN A 448 15.48 0.81 -20.64
N GLY A 449 14.15 0.74 -20.68
CA GLY A 449 13.41 -0.49 -20.48
C GLY A 449 13.59 -1.10 -19.09
N MET A 450 14.05 -0.32 -18.12
CA MET A 450 14.46 -0.82 -16.81
C MET A 450 13.31 -0.75 -15.79
N PHE A 451 13.18 -1.79 -15.00
CA PHE A 451 12.25 -1.92 -13.89
C PHE A 451 13.00 -2.34 -12.63
N CYS A 452 12.62 -1.74 -11.51
CA CYS A 452 13.12 -2.07 -10.18
C CYS A 452 11.97 -2.05 -9.16
N GLU A 453 12.03 -2.91 -8.14
CA GLU A 453 11.03 -2.94 -7.07
C GLU A 453 11.24 -1.82 -6.04
N TRP A 454 10.92 -0.58 -6.42
CA TRP A 454 11.03 0.64 -5.62
C TRP A 454 10.04 0.72 -4.43
N HIS A 455 9.87 -0.37 -3.68
CA HIS A 455 9.09 -0.35 -2.43
C HIS A 455 9.85 0.37 -1.31
N GLN A 456 9.18 0.68 -0.20
CA GLN A 456 9.74 1.51 0.88
C GLN A 456 11.08 1.00 1.44
N GLN A 457 11.27 -0.32 1.56
CA GLN A 457 12.52 -0.88 2.07
C GLN A 457 13.71 -0.78 1.08
N ASN A 458 13.45 -0.73 -0.22
CA ASN A 458 14.49 -0.64 -1.25
C ASN A 458 14.81 0.80 -1.64
N THR A 459 14.11 1.76 -1.05
CA THR A 459 14.22 3.18 -1.36
C THR A 459 14.83 3.92 -0.19
N LEU A 460 15.98 4.56 -0.43
CA LEU A 460 16.63 5.45 0.54
C LEU A 460 16.59 6.88 0.00
N VAL A 461 16.35 7.85 0.87
CA VAL A 461 16.38 9.29 0.52
C VAL A 461 17.46 10.01 1.32
N GLN A 462 18.35 10.69 0.61
CA GLN A 462 19.26 11.67 1.20
C GLN A 462 18.53 13.00 1.31
N LEU A 463 18.54 13.54 2.53
CA LEU A 463 18.07 14.90 2.80
C LEU A 463 19.24 15.90 2.69
N ASP A 464 18.97 17.09 2.17
CA ASP A 464 19.91 18.21 2.19
C ASP A 464 19.92 18.94 3.54
N ALA A 465 20.71 20.02 3.64
CA ALA A 465 20.82 20.83 4.86
C ALA A 465 19.50 21.54 5.25
N ALA A 466 18.55 21.68 4.32
CA ALA A 466 17.22 22.19 4.58
C ALA A 466 16.20 21.07 4.82
N PHE A 467 16.65 19.83 5.02
CA PHE A 467 15.83 18.64 5.24
C PHE A 467 14.91 18.28 4.06
N MET A 468 15.26 18.71 2.84
CA MET A 468 14.53 18.41 1.62
C MET A 468 15.13 17.23 0.86
N PRO A 469 14.35 16.45 0.07
CA PRO A 469 14.87 15.38 -0.75
C PRO A 469 15.89 15.91 -1.75
N LYS A 470 17.09 15.33 -1.74
CA LYS A 470 18.19 15.70 -2.63
C LYS A 470 18.54 14.59 -3.59
N LYS A 471 18.67 13.35 -3.10
CA LYS A 471 19.10 12.20 -3.88
C LYS A 471 18.40 10.94 -3.39
N LEU A 472 18.06 10.04 -4.30
CA LEU A 472 17.47 8.74 -3.98
C LEU A 472 18.45 7.63 -4.30
N PHE A 473 18.42 6.58 -3.49
CA PHE A 473 19.19 5.37 -3.71
C PHE A 473 18.23 4.20 -3.83
N PHE A 474 18.38 3.44 -4.90
CA PHE A 474 17.78 2.13 -5.03
C PHE A 474 18.76 1.08 -4.57
N ARG A 475 18.25 0.08 -3.86
CA ARG A 475 19.02 -1.12 -3.51
C ARG A 475 18.19 -2.37 -3.77
N ASP A 476 18.90 -3.49 -3.76
CA ASP A 476 18.38 -4.83 -3.94
C ASP A 476 18.34 -5.33 -5.38
N ASN A 477 19.48 -5.86 -5.80
CA ASN A 477 19.70 -6.19 -7.19
C ASN A 477 18.99 -7.46 -7.67
N GLN A 478 18.38 -8.21 -6.75
CA GLN A 478 17.56 -9.38 -7.11
C GLN A 478 16.31 -8.96 -7.91
N SER A 479 15.96 -7.68 -7.84
CA SER A 479 14.73 -7.09 -8.41
C SER A 479 14.94 -6.21 -9.65
N PHE A 480 16.16 -6.14 -10.21
CA PHE A 480 16.37 -5.52 -11.52
C PHE A 480 15.76 -6.43 -12.60
N LEU A 481 14.78 -5.89 -13.32
CA LEU A 481 14.15 -6.52 -14.47
C LEU A 481 14.15 -5.55 -15.64
N PHE A 482 14.01 -6.09 -16.85
CA PHE A 482 13.94 -5.30 -18.06
C PHE A 482 12.74 -5.72 -18.90
N ARG A 483 12.21 -4.76 -19.65
CA ARG A 483 11.18 -4.99 -20.67
C ARG A 483 11.73 -5.94 -21.72
N LYS A 484 10.93 -6.95 -22.11
CA LYS A 484 11.31 -7.93 -23.12
C LYS A 484 11.63 -7.26 -24.46
N SER A 485 10.96 -6.15 -24.77
CA SER A 485 11.21 -5.33 -25.97
C SER A 485 12.63 -4.74 -26.07
N PHE A 486 13.39 -4.67 -24.98
CA PHE A 486 14.77 -4.14 -24.95
C PHE A 486 15.85 -5.23 -25.03
N GLU A 487 15.46 -6.50 -25.07
CA GLU A 487 16.40 -7.63 -24.98
C GLU A 487 17.45 -7.64 -26.08
N GLU A 488 17.06 -7.42 -27.33
CA GLU A 488 17.99 -7.44 -28.46
C GLU A 488 19.02 -6.29 -28.34
N GLN A 489 18.57 -5.10 -27.95
CA GLN A 489 19.43 -3.94 -27.77
C GLN A 489 20.43 -4.16 -26.63
N LEU A 490 19.98 -4.64 -25.47
CA LEU A 490 20.83 -4.80 -24.30
C LEU A 490 21.83 -5.96 -24.48
N ASN A 491 21.44 -7.04 -25.17
CA ASN A 491 22.36 -8.12 -25.52
C ASN A 491 23.47 -7.70 -26.51
N LYS A 492 23.23 -6.69 -27.37
CA LYS A 492 24.29 -6.13 -28.21
C LYS A 492 25.35 -5.37 -27.41
N ILE A 493 24.96 -4.76 -26.29
CA ILE A 493 25.87 -4.01 -25.41
C ILE A 493 26.66 -4.97 -24.54
N VAL A 494 25.98 -5.91 -23.89
CA VAL A 494 26.60 -6.95 -23.07
C VAL A 494 26.14 -8.32 -23.60
N PRO A 495 26.98 -9.01 -24.40
CA PRO A 495 26.64 -10.34 -24.88
C PRO A 495 26.40 -11.33 -23.72
N GLY A 496 25.34 -12.13 -23.85
CA GLY A 496 24.90 -13.12 -22.86
C GLY A 496 24.23 -12.50 -21.63
N LEU A 497 23.72 -11.26 -21.73
CA LEU A 497 22.99 -10.64 -20.63
C LEU A 497 21.72 -11.44 -20.33
N SER A 498 21.45 -11.71 -19.05
CA SER A 498 20.27 -12.45 -18.59
C SER A 498 20.22 -13.94 -18.94
N GLU A 499 21.30 -14.56 -19.44
CA GLU A 499 21.34 -16.01 -19.67
C GLU A 499 21.07 -16.79 -18.37
N ASN A 500 21.65 -16.33 -17.26
CA ASN A 500 21.45 -16.94 -15.94
C ASN A 500 20.48 -16.12 -15.08
N GLY A 501 20.47 -14.79 -15.23
CA GLY A 501 19.65 -13.88 -14.41
C GLY A 501 18.14 -13.90 -14.70
N LYS A 502 17.70 -14.28 -15.91
CA LYS A 502 16.27 -14.28 -16.31
C LYS A 502 15.54 -12.95 -15.98
N MET A 503 16.08 -11.83 -16.43
CA MET A 503 15.64 -10.46 -16.14
C MET A 503 14.62 -9.91 -17.14
N PHE A 504 14.49 -10.48 -18.34
CA PHE A 504 13.58 -9.96 -19.36
C PHE A 504 12.15 -10.46 -19.16
N ILE A 505 11.22 -9.53 -18.91
CA ILE A 505 9.83 -9.80 -18.56
C ILE A 505 8.89 -9.12 -19.58
N PRO A 506 7.75 -9.75 -19.96
CA PRO A 506 6.74 -9.11 -20.79
C PRO A 506 6.28 -7.76 -20.23
N ASP A 507 6.17 -6.76 -21.11
CA ASP A 507 5.94 -5.36 -20.76
C ASP A 507 4.63 -5.16 -19.96
N ASP A 508 3.55 -5.85 -20.32
CA ASP A 508 2.24 -5.82 -19.66
C ASP A 508 2.28 -6.34 -18.20
N ARG A 509 3.11 -7.36 -17.94
CA ARG A 509 3.31 -7.89 -16.60
C ARG A 509 4.05 -6.89 -15.71
N LEU A 510 5.03 -6.17 -16.27
CA LEU A 510 5.80 -5.18 -15.53
C LEU A 510 4.95 -4.01 -15.03
N PHE A 511 3.88 -3.63 -15.75
CA PHE A 511 2.98 -2.57 -15.30
C PHE A 511 2.35 -2.89 -13.95
N ASN A 512 1.85 -4.12 -13.78
CA ASN A 512 1.24 -4.55 -12.53
C ASN A 512 2.27 -4.66 -11.38
N LEU A 513 3.49 -5.10 -11.69
CA LEU A 513 4.57 -5.13 -10.69
C LEU A 513 4.96 -3.71 -10.24
N LEU A 514 5.01 -2.75 -11.17
CA LEU A 514 5.26 -1.35 -10.89
C LEU A 514 4.16 -0.74 -10.02
N LEU A 515 2.90 -0.98 -10.36
CA LEU A 515 1.78 -0.54 -9.54
C LEU A 515 1.85 -1.10 -8.12
N HIS A 516 2.19 -2.38 -7.97
CA HIS A 516 2.27 -3.00 -6.65
C HIS A 516 3.44 -2.45 -5.82
N TYR A 517 4.67 -2.57 -6.31
CA TYR A 517 5.87 -2.29 -5.51
C TYR A 517 6.20 -0.80 -5.42
N PHE A 518 6.07 -0.07 -6.52
CA PHE A 518 6.41 1.35 -6.55
C PHE A 518 5.22 2.22 -6.18
N TRP A 519 4.06 1.98 -6.78
CA TRP A 519 2.93 2.89 -6.63
C TRP A 519 2.25 2.73 -5.27
N VAL A 520 1.75 1.52 -4.98
CA VAL A 520 1.11 1.20 -3.70
C VAL A 520 2.13 0.98 -2.59
N GLY A 521 3.22 0.26 -2.89
CA GLY A 521 4.27 -0.09 -1.95
C GLY A 521 5.28 1.02 -1.64
N ASN A 522 5.11 2.23 -2.17
CA ASN A 522 5.94 3.39 -1.82
C ASN A 522 5.16 4.70 -1.91
N ILE A 523 4.76 5.13 -3.10
CA ILE A 523 4.19 6.47 -3.32
C ILE A 523 2.97 6.73 -2.45
N LEU A 524 2.01 5.80 -2.43
CA LEU A 524 0.82 5.92 -1.59
C LEU A 524 1.12 5.82 -0.09
N ALA A 525 2.14 5.07 0.28
CA ALA A 525 2.55 5.00 1.67
C ALA A 525 3.12 6.34 2.15
N VAL A 526 3.87 7.06 1.30
CA VAL A 526 4.32 8.43 1.60
C VAL A 526 3.13 9.37 1.72
N VAL A 527 2.19 9.37 0.76
CA VAL A 527 0.96 10.18 0.84
C VAL A 527 0.22 9.95 2.15
N ASN A 528 0.01 8.68 2.51
CA ASN A 528 -0.61 8.29 3.76
C ASN A 528 0.11 8.84 5.00
N THR A 529 1.44 8.72 5.04
CA THR A 529 2.21 9.21 6.19
C THR A 529 2.03 10.71 6.38
N PHE A 530 2.03 11.50 5.30
CA PHE A 530 1.79 12.94 5.38
C PHE A 530 0.39 13.26 5.90
N GLY A 531 -0.64 12.56 5.39
CA GLY A 531 -2.03 12.73 5.82
C GLY A 531 -2.27 12.32 7.27
N ALA A 532 -1.83 11.12 7.64
CA ALA A 532 -2.05 10.54 8.97
C ALA A 532 -1.36 11.31 10.10
N ASN A 533 -0.30 12.06 9.80
CA ASN A 533 0.40 12.93 10.76
C ASN A 533 -0.08 14.40 10.68
N GLY A 534 -1.13 14.71 9.91
CA GLY A 534 -1.68 16.06 9.80
C GLY A 534 -0.74 17.09 9.15
N LEU A 535 0.23 16.63 8.35
CA LEU A 535 1.25 17.49 7.74
C LEU A 535 0.77 18.18 6.47
N THR A 536 -0.14 17.54 5.73
CA THR A 536 -0.87 18.07 4.57
C THR A 536 -1.97 17.07 4.19
N ASP A 537 -3.02 17.55 3.53
CA ASP A 537 -4.13 16.73 3.07
C ASP A 537 -3.72 15.73 1.97
N GLU A 538 -4.23 14.49 2.03
CA GLU A 538 -3.90 13.43 1.07
C GLU A 538 -4.41 13.75 -0.33
N LYS A 539 -5.62 14.35 -0.47
CA LYS A 539 -6.19 14.68 -1.79
C LYS A 539 -5.32 15.71 -2.52
N THR A 540 -4.77 16.67 -1.78
CA THR A 540 -3.80 17.63 -2.32
C THR A 540 -2.58 16.92 -2.92
N LEU A 541 -2.01 15.93 -2.22
CA LEU A 541 -0.86 15.18 -2.71
C LEU A 541 -1.21 14.25 -3.89
N LEU A 542 -2.39 13.63 -3.87
CA LEU A 542 -2.89 12.82 -4.98
C LEU A 542 -3.11 13.66 -6.24
N ASN A 543 -3.60 14.90 -6.10
CA ASN A 543 -3.73 15.82 -7.23
C ASN A 543 -2.36 16.21 -7.80
N MET A 544 -1.36 16.48 -6.95
CA MET A 544 0.02 16.73 -7.40
C MET A 544 0.62 15.54 -8.15
N LEU A 545 0.32 14.30 -7.72
CA LEU A 545 0.72 13.09 -8.45
C LEU A 545 0.02 12.99 -9.80
N TYR A 546 -1.28 13.30 -9.86
CA TYR A 546 -2.04 13.30 -11.11
C TYR A 546 -1.43 14.28 -12.11
N ASP A 547 -1.24 15.55 -11.71
CA ASP A 547 -0.67 16.60 -12.56
C ASP A 547 0.72 16.19 -13.08
N LYS A 548 1.55 15.60 -12.21
CA LYS A 548 2.88 15.11 -12.59
C LYS A 548 2.81 14.00 -13.64
N LEU A 549 1.86 13.07 -13.50
CA LEU A 549 1.68 11.98 -14.45
C LEU A 549 1.09 12.48 -15.77
N GLU A 550 0.14 13.42 -15.75
CA GLU A 550 -0.40 14.04 -16.95
C GLU A 550 0.70 14.73 -17.78
N ASP A 551 1.63 15.42 -17.12
CA ASP A 551 2.80 15.99 -17.79
C ASP A 551 3.72 14.93 -18.40
N LEU A 552 3.96 13.82 -17.70
CA LEU A 552 4.77 12.71 -18.21
C LEU A 552 4.08 11.93 -19.33
N GLN A 553 2.75 11.88 -19.35
CA GLN A 553 1.97 11.17 -20.37
C GLN A 553 2.26 11.70 -21.78
N LYS A 554 2.54 13.00 -21.90
CA LYS A 554 2.89 13.66 -23.17
C LYS A 554 4.15 13.07 -23.83
N GLU A 555 5.06 12.52 -23.03
CA GLU A 555 6.32 11.91 -23.48
C GLU A 555 6.30 10.37 -23.38
N ASP A 556 5.23 9.77 -22.84
CA ASP A 556 5.15 8.33 -22.60
C ASP A 556 4.91 7.54 -23.89
N LYS A 557 5.82 6.62 -24.18
CA LYS A 557 5.76 5.74 -25.35
C LYS A 557 5.41 4.30 -24.99
N SER A 558 5.41 3.95 -23.71
CA SER A 558 5.11 2.59 -23.26
C SER A 558 3.63 2.35 -23.01
N GLY A 559 2.85 3.41 -22.78
CA GLY A 559 1.47 3.32 -22.30
C GLY A 559 1.37 3.07 -20.79
N LEU A 560 2.50 3.07 -20.07
CA LEU A 560 2.54 2.91 -18.61
C LEU A 560 1.75 4.01 -17.90
N VAL A 561 1.92 5.27 -18.31
CA VAL A 561 1.29 6.41 -17.64
C VAL A 561 -0.22 6.39 -17.88
N ALA A 562 -0.65 6.12 -19.12
CA ALA A 562 -2.05 5.90 -19.44
C ALA A 562 -2.63 4.75 -18.60
N PHE A 563 -1.91 3.63 -18.48
CA PHE A 563 -2.32 2.52 -17.64
C PHE A 563 -2.47 2.89 -16.16
N ILE A 564 -1.57 3.71 -15.60
CA ILE A 564 -1.66 4.21 -14.22
C ILE A 564 -2.88 5.13 -14.04
N LEU A 565 -3.11 6.06 -14.97
CA LEU A 565 -4.16 7.07 -14.88
C LEU A 565 -5.56 6.51 -15.18
N GLU A 566 -5.68 5.62 -16.16
CA GLU A 566 -6.97 5.22 -16.75
C GLU A 566 -7.51 3.90 -16.19
N SER A 567 -6.63 3.01 -15.72
CA SER A 567 -7.08 1.73 -15.14
C SER A 567 -7.99 1.98 -13.94
N ARG A 568 -9.21 1.43 -13.96
CA ARG A 568 -10.14 1.51 -12.83
C ARG A 568 -9.62 0.85 -11.56
N TYR A 569 -8.97 -0.32 -11.74
CA TYR A 569 -8.39 -1.09 -10.66
C TYR A 569 -6.94 -1.44 -10.98
N TRP A 570 -6.08 -1.36 -9.96
CA TRP A 570 -4.73 -1.88 -10.02
C TRP A 570 -4.69 -3.27 -9.41
N LYS A 571 -4.05 -4.21 -10.12
CA LYS A 571 -3.83 -5.56 -9.61
C LYS A 571 -2.63 -5.56 -8.67
N VAL A 572 -2.89 -5.70 -7.36
CA VAL A 572 -1.84 -5.70 -6.33
C VAL A 572 -1.86 -7.01 -5.54
N LYS A 573 -0.73 -7.36 -4.92
CA LYS A 573 -0.64 -8.51 -4.03
C LYS A 573 -1.50 -8.32 -2.79
N GLY A 574 -2.27 -9.35 -2.42
CA GLY A 574 -2.93 -9.48 -1.12
C GLY A 574 -2.02 -10.26 -0.15
N ASN A 575 -1.46 -9.58 0.85
CA ASN A 575 -0.49 -10.17 1.76
C ASN A 575 -1.15 -11.15 2.74
N LEU A 576 -2.34 -10.81 3.25
CA LEU A 576 -3.09 -11.66 4.17
C LEU A 576 -3.61 -12.91 3.47
N LEU A 577 -4.24 -12.77 2.30
CA LEU A 577 -4.73 -13.91 1.51
C LEU A 577 -3.59 -14.82 1.08
N THR A 578 -2.45 -14.26 0.67
CA THR A 578 -1.27 -15.08 0.33
C THR A 578 -0.74 -15.84 1.54
N ALA A 579 -0.71 -15.20 2.72
CA ALA A 579 -0.28 -15.85 3.97
C ALA A 579 -1.24 -16.96 4.43
N LEU A 580 -2.56 -16.75 4.31
CA LEU A 580 -3.59 -17.74 4.68
C LEU A 580 -3.52 -19.00 3.80
N ASN A 581 -3.06 -18.87 2.56
CA ASN A 581 -2.84 -20.00 1.65
C ASN A 581 -1.45 -20.65 1.78
N ASP A 582 -0.64 -20.26 2.78
CA ASP A 582 0.74 -20.72 3.04
C ASP A 582 1.65 -20.72 1.80
N ILE A 583 1.48 -19.69 0.96
CA ILE A 583 2.23 -19.55 -0.28
C ILE A 583 3.57 -18.87 0.02
N ASP A 584 4.66 -19.60 -0.17
CA ASP A 584 5.99 -19.01 -0.16
C ASP A 584 6.19 -18.10 -1.38
N CYS A 585 6.19 -16.79 -1.13
CA CYS A 585 6.34 -15.78 -2.17
C CYS A 585 7.74 -15.77 -2.79
N GLY A 586 8.76 -16.24 -2.07
CA GLY A 586 10.14 -16.32 -2.59
C GLY A 586 10.28 -17.43 -3.61
N GLY A 587 9.83 -18.65 -3.25
CA GLY A 587 9.90 -19.82 -4.11
C GLY A 587 8.78 -19.93 -5.16
N ASN A 588 7.58 -19.40 -4.92
CA ASN A 588 6.44 -19.48 -5.83
C ASN A 588 5.74 -18.14 -6.09
N PRO A 589 6.37 -17.21 -6.85
CA PRO A 589 5.75 -15.93 -7.20
C PRO A 589 4.44 -16.05 -8.01
N ALA A 590 4.24 -17.15 -8.73
CA ALA A 590 3.04 -17.38 -9.54
C ALA A 590 1.80 -17.71 -8.69
N GLY A 591 1.99 -18.26 -7.49
CA GLY A 591 0.91 -18.58 -6.56
C GLY A 591 0.34 -17.37 -5.82
N VAL A 592 1.05 -16.22 -5.83
CA VAL A 592 0.66 -15.04 -5.05
C VAL A 592 -0.75 -14.56 -5.40
N THR A 593 -1.59 -14.39 -4.37
CA THR A 593 -2.96 -13.89 -4.53
C THR A 593 -2.94 -12.41 -4.91
N ARG A 594 -3.70 -12.04 -5.96
CA ARG A 594 -3.86 -10.65 -6.41
C ARG A 594 -5.28 -10.16 -6.20
N ILE A 595 -5.41 -8.91 -5.77
CA ILE A 595 -6.67 -8.22 -5.51
C ILE A 595 -6.83 -7.01 -6.44
N ASN A 596 -8.08 -6.55 -6.61
CA ASN A 596 -8.39 -5.30 -7.28
C ASN A 596 -8.29 -4.15 -6.28
N PHE A 597 -7.26 -3.32 -6.40
CA PHE A 597 -7.13 -2.10 -5.62
C PHE A 597 -7.72 -0.92 -6.39
N PRO A 598 -8.71 -0.18 -5.87
CA PRO A 598 -9.29 0.95 -6.57
C PRO A 598 -8.26 2.04 -6.90
N ASN A 599 -8.31 2.57 -8.11
CA ASN A 599 -7.45 3.68 -8.49
C ASN A 599 -7.81 4.94 -7.67
N VAL A 600 -6.87 5.39 -6.84
CA VAL A 600 -7.08 6.57 -5.97
C VAL A 600 -6.84 7.89 -6.69
N LEU A 601 -6.14 7.88 -7.83
CA LEU A 601 -5.94 9.09 -8.65
C LEU A 601 -7.23 9.58 -9.28
N HIS A 602 -8.21 8.69 -9.46
CA HIS A 602 -9.54 9.05 -9.93
C HIS A 602 -10.25 10.04 -9.00
N LYS A 603 -9.82 10.17 -7.72
CA LYS A 603 -10.35 11.18 -6.80
C LYS A 603 -10.10 12.62 -7.25
N ARG A 604 -9.21 12.86 -8.24
CA ARG A 604 -9.06 14.16 -8.92
C ARG A 604 -10.37 14.68 -9.52
N PHE A 605 -11.27 13.77 -9.88
CA PHE A 605 -12.58 14.04 -10.49
C PHE A 605 -13.74 13.75 -9.53
N PHE A 606 -13.44 13.53 -8.24
CA PHE A 606 -14.46 13.28 -7.23
C PHE A 606 -15.07 14.60 -6.77
N SER A 607 -16.37 14.76 -7.03
CA SER A 607 -17.17 15.88 -6.55
C SER A 607 -17.64 15.66 -5.11
N GLU A 608 -16.95 16.29 -4.16
CA GLU A 608 -17.35 16.37 -2.75
C GLU A 608 -18.80 16.85 -2.61
N GLN A 609 -19.23 17.85 -3.39
CA GLN A 609 -20.58 18.39 -3.28
C GLN A 609 -21.70 17.38 -3.63
N LEU A 610 -21.40 16.36 -4.44
CA LEU A 610 -22.38 15.35 -4.88
C LEU A 610 -22.38 14.10 -4.01
N ILE A 611 -21.24 13.75 -3.41
CA ILE A 611 -21.11 12.49 -2.67
C ILE A 611 -20.88 12.75 -1.17
N HIS A 612 -20.21 13.83 -0.78
CA HIS A 612 -20.01 14.25 0.62
C HIS A 612 -20.49 15.70 0.85
N PRO A 613 -21.77 16.03 0.58
CA PRO A 613 -22.26 17.39 0.76
C PRO A 613 -22.12 17.83 2.22
N LYS A 614 -21.75 19.10 2.42
CA LYS A 614 -21.71 19.72 3.75
C LYS A 614 -23.10 20.20 4.13
N GLY A 615 -23.52 19.90 5.36
CA GLY A 615 -24.77 20.41 5.92
C GLY A 615 -26.02 19.64 5.47
N LYS A 616 -27.19 20.24 5.72
CA LYS A 616 -28.53 19.64 5.51
C LYS A 616 -29.49 20.62 4.83
N GLU A 617 -28.99 21.80 4.46
CA GLU A 617 -29.71 22.88 3.82
C GLU A 617 -29.98 22.61 2.34
N ILE A 618 -30.84 23.43 1.74
CA ILE A 618 -31.11 23.40 0.30
C ILE A 618 -29.84 23.77 -0.45
N VAL A 619 -29.32 22.81 -1.22
CA VAL A 619 -28.13 22.99 -2.07
C VAL A 619 -28.52 23.62 -3.40
N TYR A 620 -29.69 23.27 -3.94
CA TYR A 620 -30.14 23.77 -5.23
C TYR A 620 -31.67 23.89 -5.29
N ASN A 621 -32.19 24.90 -5.99
CA ASN A 621 -33.60 25.01 -6.29
C ASN A 621 -33.85 25.68 -7.64
N ARG A 622 -35.01 25.40 -8.23
CA ARG A 622 -35.44 25.93 -9.51
C ARG A 622 -36.95 26.06 -9.58
N TYR A 623 -37.43 27.20 -10.07
CA TYR A 623 -38.83 27.41 -10.41
C TYR A 623 -39.12 27.01 -11.86
N PHE A 624 -40.21 26.28 -12.07
CA PHE A 624 -40.71 25.81 -13.36
C PHE A 624 -42.04 26.50 -13.67
N PRO A 625 -42.04 27.56 -14.51
CA PRO A 625 -43.24 28.38 -14.75
C PRO A 625 -44.42 27.63 -15.37
N LYS A 626 -44.15 26.59 -16.17
CA LYS A 626 -45.18 25.84 -16.88
C LYS A 626 -46.01 24.97 -15.94
N GLU A 627 -45.35 24.33 -14.98
CA GLU A 627 -45.97 23.48 -13.97
C GLU A 627 -46.30 24.25 -12.68
N ASP A 628 -45.91 25.53 -12.59
CA ASP A 628 -46.03 26.41 -11.43
C ASP A 628 -45.52 25.76 -10.14
N VAL A 629 -44.29 25.24 -10.20
CA VAL A 629 -43.66 24.50 -9.10
C VAL A 629 -42.22 24.92 -8.90
N THR A 630 -41.82 25.11 -7.65
CA THR A 630 -40.41 25.22 -7.25
C THR A 630 -39.93 23.86 -6.79
N ILE A 631 -38.96 23.29 -7.50
CA ILE A 631 -38.27 22.07 -7.08
C ILE A 631 -36.99 22.46 -6.35
N SER A 632 -36.73 21.83 -5.21
CA SER A 632 -35.49 22.04 -4.44
C SER A 632 -34.89 20.71 -3.99
N LEU A 633 -33.57 20.71 -3.79
CA LEU A 633 -32.78 19.57 -3.37
C LEU A 633 -32.01 19.92 -2.10
N ARG A 634 -32.02 19.01 -1.13
CA ARG A 634 -31.17 19.07 0.07
C ARG A 634 -30.58 17.69 0.39
N PRO A 635 -29.40 17.62 1.01
CA PRO A 635 -28.88 16.38 1.59
C PRO A 635 -29.92 15.74 2.53
N VAL A 636 -29.92 14.41 2.61
CA VAL A 636 -30.79 13.69 3.55
C VAL A 636 -30.40 14.03 5.00
N ASP A 637 -31.40 14.35 5.81
CA ASP A 637 -31.26 14.47 7.26
C ASP A 637 -31.75 13.18 7.89
N LEU A 638 -30.84 12.23 8.09
CA LEU A 638 -31.20 10.89 8.56
C LEU A 638 -32.03 10.90 9.85
N GLU A 639 -31.80 11.85 10.76
CA GLU A 639 -32.52 11.91 12.04
C GLU A 639 -34.00 12.33 11.89
N ASN A 640 -34.32 13.05 10.81
CA ASN A 640 -35.65 13.61 10.56
C ASN A 640 -36.37 12.96 9.35
N ASP A 641 -35.63 12.40 8.40
CA ASP A 641 -36.17 11.87 7.15
C ASP A 641 -36.36 10.35 7.15
N LEU A 642 -35.76 9.61 8.09
CA LEU A 642 -35.74 8.15 8.07
C LEU A 642 -37.14 7.54 8.10
N GLU A 643 -38.02 7.99 8.99
CA GLU A 643 -39.39 7.47 9.08
C GLU A 643 -40.22 7.79 7.82
N MET A 644 -39.97 8.95 7.19
CA MET A 644 -40.59 9.33 5.93
C MET A 644 -40.11 8.41 4.80
N LEU A 645 -38.79 8.21 4.67
CA LEU A 645 -38.22 7.30 3.68
C LEU A 645 -38.71 5.86 3.89
N HIS A 646 -38.82 5.42 5.14
CA HIS A 646 -39.40 4.12 5.46
C HIS A 646 -40.84 4.01 4.95
N GLU A 647 -41.71 5.00 5.20
CA GLU A 647 -43.07 5.01 4.66
C GLU A 647 -43.06 4.96 3.12
N TRP A 648 -42.19 5.75 2.48
CA TRP A 648 -42.06 5.79 1.03
C TRP A 648 -41.73 4.43 0.41
N PHE A 649 -40.75 3.72 0.98
CA PHE A 649 -40.36 2.38 0.50
C PHE A 649 -41.43 1.31 0.75
N HIS A 650 -42.35 1.55 1.69
CA HIS A 650 -43.49 0.66 1.96
C HIS A 650 -44.71 0.90 1.05
N ARG A 651 -44.69 1.92 0.17
CA ARG A 651 -45.76 2.14 -0.81
C ARG A 651 -45.75 1.04 -1.87
N GLU A 652 -46.92 0.62 -2.33
CA GLU A 652 -47.07 -0.52 -3.27
C GLU A 652 -46.27 -0.36 -4.56
N HIS A 653 -46.16 0.85 -5.12
CA HIS A 653 -45.37 1.08 -6.34
C HIS A 653 -43.85 1.09 -6.10
N ALA A 654 -43.40 1.25 -4.85
CA ALA A 654 -41.99 1.27 -4.47
C ALA A 654 -41.43 -0.16 -4.29
N LYS A 655 -42.20 -1.04 -3.64
CA LYS A 655 -41.80 -2.41 -3.28
C LYS A 655 -41.20 -3.20 -4.44
N ALA A 656 -41.86 -3.18 -5.61
CA ALA A 656 -41.43 -3.95 -6.77
C ALA A 656 -40.10 -3.46 -7.36
N ALA A 657 -39.82 -2.15 -7.30
CA ALA A 657 -38.67 -1.53 -7.94
C ALA A 657 -37.45 -1.40 -7.02
N TRP A 658 -37.68 -1.12 -5.73
CA TRP A 658 -36.61 -0.81 -4.76
C TRP A 658 -36.29 -1.99 -3.83
N LYS A 659 -37.27 -2.82 -3.46
CA LYS A 659 -37.09 -3.95 -2.53
C LYS A 659 -36.44 -3.56 -1.18
N MET A 660 -36.79 -2.37 -0.69
CA MET A 660 -36.31 -1.76 0.55
C MET A 660 -37.43 -1.59 1.59
N ASP A 661 -38.46 -2.45 1.54
CA ASP A 661 -39.50 -2.57 2.58
C ASP A 661 -38.97 -3.28 3.84
N TRP A 662 -37.77 -2.86 4.27
CA TRP A 662 -37.07 -3.33 5.45
C TRP A 662 -37.59 -2.64 6.71
N THR A 663 -37.29 -3.20 7.86
CA THR A 663 -37.58 -2.56 9.15
C THR A 663 -36.84 -1.22 9.28
N LEU A 664 -37.33 -0.32 10.13
CA LEU A 664 -36.62 0.93 10.46
C LEU A 664 -35.17 0.71 10.90
N ARG A 665 -34.90 -0.38 11.62
CA ARG A 665 -33.55 -0.75 12.06
C ARG A 665 -32.62 -1.07 10.89
N GLU A 666 -33.09 -1.87 9.94
CA GLU A 666 -32.33 -2.24 8.74
C GLU A 666 -32.12 -1.03 7.82
N LEU A 667 -33.17 -0.21 7.62
CA LEU A 667 -33.07 1.00 6.81
C LEU A 667 -32.12 2.03 7.43
N GLU A 668 -32.14 2.19 8.76
CA GLU A 668 -31.18 3.02 9.47
C GLU A 668 -29.75 2.53 9.27
N ALA A 669 -29.52 1.23 9.45
CA ALA A 669 -28.20 0.62 9.26
C ALA A 669 -27.69 0.83 7.83
N TYR A 670 -28.56 0.72 6.82
CA TYR A 670 -28.25 1.01 5.43
C TYR A 670 -27.78 2.46 5.25
N TYR A 671 -28.56 3.46 5.68
CA TYR A 671 -28.17 4.86 5.49
C TYR A 671 -26.95 5.28 6.32
N ARG A 672 -26.81 4.78 7.57
CA ARG A 672 -25.60 5.03 8.38
C ARG A 672 -24.35 4.42 7.76
N THR A 673 -24.51 3.46 6.86
CA THR A 673 -23.43 2.85 6.09
C THR A 673 -23.18 3.54 4.76
N LEU A 674 -24.26 3.94 4.08
CA LEU A 674 -24.25 4.58 2.77
C LEU A 674 -23.62 5.97 2.80
N LEU A 675 -24.12 6.84 3.69
CA LEU A 675 -23.77 8.26 3.73
C LEU A 675 -22.29 8.57 4.00
N PRO A 676 -21.56 7.82 4.85
CA PRO A 676 -20.11 8.02 4.96
C PRO A 676 -19.30 7.38 3.82
N GLY A 677 -19.90 6.60 2.91
CA GLY A 677 -19.20 5.94 1.81
C GLY A 677 -18.72 6.88 0.69
N ASP A 678 -17.82 6.40 -0.18
CA ASP A 678 -17.34 7.17 -1.36
C ASP A 678 -18.10 6.82 -2.66
N GLY A 679 -19.14 5.99 -2.56
CA GLY A 679 -19.82 5.41 -3.72
C GLY A 679 -21.11 6.13 -4.11
N LEU A 680 -21.90 6.56 -3.14
CA LEU A 680 -23.27 7.03 -3.35
C LEU A 680 -23.70 7.94 -2.19
N TYR A 681 -24.49 8.97 -2.50
CA TYR A 681 -25.13 9.82 -1.49
C TYR A 681 -26.59 10.14 -1.85
N SER A 682 -27.41 10.28 -0.81
CA SER A 682 -28.86 10.42 -0.93
C SER A 682 -29.34 11.84 -0.61
N TYR A 683 -30.28 12.35 -1.42
CA TYR A 683 -30.85 13.68 -1.30
C TYR A 683 -32.38 13.63 -1.28
N ILE A 684 -32.98 14.57 -0.55
CA ILE A 684 -34.42 14.79 -0.54
C ILE A 684 -34.77 15.91 -1.52
N GLY A 685 -35.70 15.58 -2.41
CA GLY A 685 -36.31 16.48 -3.35
C GLY A 685 -37.65 16.99 -2.86
N MET A 686 -37.85 18.30 -2.92
CA MET A 686 -39.05 18.97 -2.42
C MET A 686 -39.73 19.76 -3.53
N ALA A 687 -41.06 19.70 -3.59
CA ALA A 687 -41.90 20.48 -4.49
C ALA A 687 -42.69 21.50 -3.66
N ASN A 688 -42.47 22.80 -3.93
CA ASN A 688 -43.04 23.91 -3.14
C ASN A 688 -42.79 23.78 -1.63
N GLY A 689 -41.64 23.24 -1.24
CA GLY A 689 -41.23 23.03 0.15
C GLY A 689 -41.62 21.67 0.75
N GLU A 690 -42.47 20.89 0.08
CA GLU A 690 -42.91 19.57 0.55
C GLU A 690 -42.05 18.44 -0.03
N PRO A 691 -41.48 17.53 0.79
CA PRO A 691 -40.75 16.35 0.30
C PRO A 691 -41.61 15.47 -0.59
N THR A 692 -41.15 15.23 -1.82
CA THR A 692 -41.92 14.47 -2.83
C THR A 692 -41.09 13.44 -3.58
N PHE A 693 -39.76 13.52 -3.54
CA PHE A 693 -38.90 12.55 -4.21
C PHE A 693 -37.58 12.38 -3.48
N ASN A 694 -36.90 11.28 -3.78
CA ASN A 694 -35.54 10.99 -3.34
C ASN A 694 -34.67 10.78 -4.57
N ILE A 695 -33.43 11.26 -4.52
CA ILE A 695 -32.42 10.95 -5.52
C ILE A 695 -31.19 10.38 -4.83
N GLU A 696 -30.57 9.40 -5.45
CA GLU A 696 -29.30 8.85 -5.04
C GLU A 696 -28.30 9.11 -6.15
N ILE A 697 -27.31 9.95 -5.88
CA ILE A 697 -26.23 10.24 -6.82
C ILE A 697 -25.09 9.30 -6.49
N TYR A 698 -24.62 8.54 -7.48
CA TYR A 698 -23.54 7.58 -7.32
C TYR A 698 -22.39 7.85 -8.25
N TRP A 699 -21.19 7.42 -7.86
CA TRP A 699 -19.97 7.52 -8.64
C TRP A 699 -19.66 6.16 -9.28
N PRO A 700 -19.94 5.95 -10.59
CA PRO A 700 -19.83 4.64 -11.25
C PRO A 700 -18.44 4.01 -11.15
N THR A 701 -17.39 4.83 -11.02
CA THR A 701 -16.01 4.38 -10.76
C THR A 701 -15.91 3.48 -9.53
N ARG A 702 -16.77 3.69 -8.51
CA ARG A 702 -16.85 2.93 -7.26
C ARG A 702 -18.10 2.05 -7.17
N ASP A 703 -18.91 1.99 -8.21
CA ASP A 703 -20.16 1.22 -8.26
C ASP A 703 -20.06 0.00 -9.20
N VAL A 704 -20.86 -1.03 -8.94
CA VAL A 704 -20.89 -2.24 -9.78
C VAL A 704 -21.23 -1.96 -11.25
N LEU A 705 -21.97 -0.88 -11.55
CA LEU A 705 -22.28 -0.49 -12.92
C LEU A 705 -21.02 -0.21 -13.75
N GLY A 706 -19.95 0.27 -13.12
CA GLY A 706 -18.68 0.51 -13.80
C GLY A 706 -18.02 -0.75 -14.36
N ASP A 707 -18.49 -1.96 -14.00
CA ASP A 707 -17.97 -3.23 -14.55
C ASP A 707 -18.60 -3.57 -15.93
N TYR A 708 -19.63 -2.83 -16.35
CA TYR A 708 -20.41 -3.13 -17.56
C TYR A 708 -20.08 -2.24 -18.76
N TYR A 709 -19.20 -1.25 -18.60
CA TYR A 709 -18.73 -0.37 -19.66
C TYR A 709 -17.38 0.28 -19.30
N ASP A 710 -16.74 0.93 -20.26
CA ASP A 710 -15.49 1.68 -20.03
C ASP A 710 -15.79 2.97 -19.26
N VAL A 711 -15.88 2.84 -17.94
CA VAL A 711 -16.20 3.94 -17.01
C VAL A 711 -15.07 4.96 -16.94
N LEU A 712 -15.43 6.23 -16.95
CA LEU A 712 -14.51 7.34 -16.72
C LEU A 712 -14.72 7.92 -15.30
N PRO A 713 -13.65 8.44 -14.66
CA PRO A 713 -13.76 9.03 -13.32
C PRO A 713 -14.64 10.29 -13.29
N THR A 714 -14.94 10.89 -14.45
CA THR A 714 -15.85 12.03 -14.60
C THR A 714 -17.33 11.62 -14.73
N ASP A 715 -17.63 10.32 -14.74
CA ASP A 715 -19.00 9.82 -14.90
C ASP A 715 -19.74 9.89 -13.57
N TYR A 716 -21.02 10.27 -13.59
CA TYR A 716 -21.88 10.25 -12.40
C TYR A 716 -23.23 9.64 -12.72
N GLY A 717 -23.75 8.82 -11.83
CA GLY A 717 -25.04 8.17 -12.02
C GLY A 717 -26.09 8.69 -11.05
N THR A 718 -27.36 8.44 -11.37
CA THR A 718 -28.47 8.80 -10.48
C THR A 718 -29.57 7.74 -10.47
N HIS A 719 -30.03 7.39 -9.27
CA HIS A 719 -31.35 6.78 -9.07
C HIS A 719 -32.34 7.85 -8.62
N GLN A 720 -33.60 7.70 -9.03
CA GLN A 720 -34.66 8.65 -8.72
C GLN A 720 -35.92 7.89 -8.30
N PHE A 721 -36.41 8.20 -7.11
CA PHE A 721 -37.67 7.70 -6.55
C PHE A 721 -38.67 8.84 -6.42
N ILE A 722 -39.90 8.65 -6.93
CA ILE A 722 -41.01 9.62 -6.76
C ILE A 722 -42.03 9.03 -5.79
N ALA A 723 -42.30 9.72 -4.69
CA ALA A 723 -43.21 9.23 -3.65
C ALA A 723 -44.69 9.39 -4.01
N PRO A 724 -45.18 10.55 -4.47
CA PRO A 724 -46.58 10.72 -4.82
C PRO A 724 -47.03 9.81 -5.97
N THR A 725 -48.22 9.24 -5.84
CA THR A 725 -48.88 8.50 -6.92
C THR A 725 -49.82 9.38 -7.74
N ASP A 726 -50.32 10.49 -7.15
CA ASP A 726 -51.15 11.50 -7.80
C ASP A 726 -50.37 12.21 -8.94
N PRO A 727 -50.83 12.08 -10.21
CA PRO A 727 -50.20 12.73 -11.35
C PRO A 727 -50.00 14.25 -11.18
N LYS A 728 -50.86 14.94 -10.43
CA LYS A 728 -50.75 16.40 -10.20
C LYS A 728 -49.62 16.79 -9.24
N GLN A 729 -49.12 15.84 -8.46
CA GLN A 729 -48.12 16.07 -7.42
C GLN A 729 -46.78 15.38 -7.73
N LYS A 730 -46.73 14.56 -8.79
CA LYS A 730 -45.55 13.78 -9.17
C LYS A 730 -44.38 14.61 -9.66
N PHE A 731 -44.65 15.68 -10.41
CA PHE A 731 -43.65 16.58 -11.02
C PHE A 731 -42.39 15.86 -11.56
N VAL A 732 -42.56 14.71 -12.25
CA VAL A 732 -41.43 13.83 -12.63
C VAL A 732 -40.43 14.55 -13.54
N SER A 733 -40.90 15.24 -14.58
CA SER A 733 -39.99 15.95 -15.49
C SER A 733 -39.30 17.15 -14.82
N PRO A 734 -40.00 18.05 -14.09
CA PRO A 734 -39.34 19.10 -13.31
C PRO A 734 -38.30 18.58 -12.32
N SER A 735 -38.60 17.49 -11.60
CA SER A 735 -37.66 16.89 -10.64
C SER A 735 -36.44 16.27 -11.33
N THR A 736 -36.63 15.54 -12.43
CA THR A 736 -35.51 15.01 -13.23
C THR A 736 -34.65 16.14 -13.80
N GLN A 737 -35.25 17.22 -14.31
CA GLN A 737 -34.50 18.34 -14.85
C GLN A 737 -33.68 19.06 -13.76
N CYS A 738 -34.29 19.30 -12.60
CA CYS A 738 -33.61 19.91 -11.44
C CYS A 738 -32.42 19.07 -10.96
N MET A 739 -32.56 17.74 -10.91
CA MET A 739 -31.47 16.81 -10.61
C MET A 739 -30.33 16.91 -11.62
N ILE A 740 -30.63 16.91 -12.92
CA ILE A 740 -29.61 16.98 -13.98
C ILE A 740 -28.88 18.33 -13.94
N ASP A 741 -29.59 19.43 -13.70
CA ASP A 741 -28.98 20.74 -13.51
C ASP A 741 -27.97 20.74 -12.37
N TYR A 742 -28.35 20.18 -11.21
CA TYR A 742 -27.49 20.13 -10.03
C TYR A 742 -26.22 19.31 -10.27
N VAL A 743 -26.35 18.16 -10.95
CA VAL A 743 -25.22 17.28 -11.27
C VAL A 743 -24.29 17.94 -12.30
N PHE A 744 -24.81 18.50 -13.40
CA PHE A 744 -23.96 19.12 -14.43
C PHE A 744 -23.42 20.50 -14.08
N ALA A 745 -23.92 21.14 -13.03
CA ALA A 745 -23.32 22.36 -12.50
C ALA A 745 -21.95 22.11 -11.83
N GLN A 746 -21.63 20.86 -11.47
CA GLN A 746 -20.30 20.48 -11.00
C GLN A 746 -19.31 20.42 -12.16
N SER A 747 -18.12 20.97 -12.00
CA SER A 747 -17.15 21.05 -13.10
C SER A 747 -16.56 19.70 -13.52
N GLU A 748 -16.57 18.73 -12.61
CA GLU A 748 -15.95 17.41 -12.68
C GLU A 748 -16.75 16.41 -13.54
N VAL A 749 -18.05 16.67 -13.73
CA VAL A 749 -19.00 15.69 -14.30
C VAL A 749 -19.06 15.70 -15.83
N GLY A 750 -18.35 14.80 -16.51
CA GLY A 750 -18.35 14.72 -17.98
C GLY A 750 -19.68 14.20 -18.55
N LYS A 751 -20.24 13.13 -17.96
CA LYS A 751 -21.52 12.56 -18.37
C LYS A 751 -22.31 12.00 -17.20
N MET A 752 -23.63 12.01 -17.34
CA MET A 752 -24.54 11.28 -16.48
C MET A 752 -24.83 9.89 -17.06
N VAL A 753 -24.86 8.87 -16.21
CA VAL A 753 -25.18 7.49 -16.57
C VAL A 753 -26.41 6.98 -15.84
N GLY A 754 -27.08 5.97 -16.40
CA GLY A 754 -28.13 5.27 -15.68
C GLY A 754 -28.51 3.95 -16.31
N GLU A 755 -29.04 3.06 -15.49
CA GLU A 755 -29.26 1.64 -15.79
C GLU A 755 -30.70 1.23 -15.39
N GLY A 756 -31.66 1.71 -16.18
CA GLY A 756 -33.09 1.44 -15.95
C GLY A 756 -33.52 0.10 -16.52
N ALA A 757 -34.44 -0.60 -15.86
CA ALA A 757 -34.99 -1.86 -16.37
C ALA A 757 -35.61 -1.67 -17.77
N VAL A 758 -35.43 -2.66 -18.65
CA VAL A 758 -35.83 -2.58 -20.07
C VAL A 758 -37.33 -2.41 -20.29
N ASP A 759 -38.14 -2.85 -19.34
CA ASP A 759 -39.60 -2.78 -19.34
C ASP A 759 -40.15 -1.42 -18.87
N SER A 760 -39.32 -0.55 -18.30
CA SER A 760 -39.74 0.75 -17.74
C SER A 760 -39.89 1.85 -18.82
N ARG A 761 -40.91 1.74 -19.67
CA ARG A 761 -41.18 2.68 -20.78
C ARG A 761 -41.30 4.13 -20.34
N ALA A 762 -42.02 4.41 -19.26
CA ALA A 762 -42.24 5.78 -18.79
C ALA A 762 -40.94 6.46 -18.33
N SER A 763 -40.09 5.72 -17.61
CA SER A 763 -38.76 6.21 -17.19
C SER A 763 -37.88 6.50 -18.41
N MET A 764 -37.88 5.60 -19.40
CA MET A 764 -37.13 5.81 -20.64
C MET A 764 -37.57 7.05 -21.42
N MET A 765 -38.89 7.26 -21.58
CA MET A 765 -39.42 8.44 -22.27
C MET A 765 -39.00 9.74 -21.56
N ASN A 766 -39.07 9.76 -20.22
CA ASN A 766 -38.64 10.89 -19.43
C ASN A 766 -37.13 11.15 -19.56
N LYS A 767 -36.29 10.11 -19.51
CA LYS A 767 -34.84 10.23 -19.72
C LYS A 767 -34.51 10.76 -21.13
N ALA A 768 -35.16 10.23 -22.16
CA ALA A 768 -34.97 10.70 -23.54
C ALA A 768 -35.40 12.17 -23.73
N PHE A 769 -36.47 12.60 -23.04
CA PHE A 769 -36.87 14.00 -23.01
C PHE A 769 -35.76 14.90 -22.45
N HIS A 770 -34.99 14.44 -21.47
CA HIS A 770 -33.88 15.22 -20.89
C HIS A 770 -32.51 14.97 -21.57
N GLY A 771 -32.47 14.29 -22.71
CA GLY A 771 -31.24 14.16 -23.51
C GLY A 771 -30.44 12.87 -23.32
N PHE A 772 -30.91 11.94 -22.49
CA PHE A 772 -30.31 10.61 -22.40
C PHE A 772 -30.55 9.81 -23.67
N LYS A 773 -29.55 9.01 -24.06
CA LYS A 773 -29.63 8.03 -25.16
C LYS A 773 -29.27 6.65 -24.63
N ILE A 774 -29.91 5.62 -25.17
CA ILE A 774 -29.56 4.23 -24.88
C ILE A 774 -28.26 3.91 -25.63
N GLU A 775 -27.26 3.41 -24.91
CA GLU A 775 -26.00 2.93 -25.47
C GLU A 775 -26.10 1.46 -25.83
N LYS A 776 -26.46 0.62 -24.85
CA LYS A 776 -26.62 -0.83 -25.02
C LYS A 776 -27.49 -1.42 -23.90
N VAL A 777 -27.94 -2.66 -24.09
CA VAL A 777 -28.56 -3.47 -23.04
C VAL A 777 -27.46 -4.22 -22.28
N ILE A 778 -27.54 -4.23 -20.95
CA ILE A 778 -26.61 -4.95 -20.07
C ILE A 778 -27.38 -5.95 -19.20
N GLU A 779 -26.74 -7.09 -18.92
CA GLU A 779 -27.27 -8.14 -18.03
C GLU A 779 -26.60 -8.03 -16.66
N MET A 780 -27.32 -7.53 -15.66
CA MET A 780 -26.86 -7.45 -14.27
C MET A 780 -27.44 -8.63 -13.47
N PRO A 781 -26.84 -9.02 -12.31
CA PRO A 781 -27.24 -10.23 -11.59
C PRO A 781 -28.72 -10.26 -11.17
N HIS A 782 -29.35 -9.09 -11.06
CA HIS A 782 -30.70 -8.92 -10.56
C HIS A 782 -31.66 -8.24 -11.57
N LYS A 783 -31.18 -7.81 -12.74
CA LYS A 783 -32.01 -7.15 -13.79
C LYS A 783 -31.33 -7.12 -15.16
N THR A 784 -32.13 -7.15 -16.22
CA THR A 784 -31.73 -6.72 -17.57
C THR A 784 -32.02 -5.22 -17.70
N ALA A 785 -31.01 -4.40 -17.99
CA ALA A 785 -31.10 -2.94 -17.95
C ALA A 785 -30.65 -2.27 -19.26
N ASN A 786 -31.32 -1.17 -19.62
CA ASN A 786 -30.82 -0.25 -20.64
C ASN A 786 -29.76 0.66 -19.99
N LEU A 787 -28.52 0.55 -20.45
CA LEU A 787 -27.45 1.48 -20.12
C LEU A 787 -27.63 2.74 -20.97
N ASN A 788 -27.80 3.87 -20.29
CA ASN A 788 -28.10 5.15 -20.93
C ASN A 788 -27.06 6.19 -20.53
N PHE A 789 -26.66 7.02 -21.50
CA PHE A 789 -25.75 8.14 -21.28
C PHE A 789 -26.43 9.46 -21.62
N CYS A 790 -26.14 10.49 -20.81
CA CYS A 790 -26.38 11.88 -21.14
C CYS A 790 -25.06 12.62 -20.99
N TYR A 791 -24.46 13.06 -22.10
CA TYR A 791 -23.30 13.94 -22.04
C TYR A 791 -23.75 15.36 -21.70
N ARG A 792 -22.91 16.08 -20.96
CA ARG A 792 -23.17 17.45 -20.54
C ARG A 792 -23.52 18.36 -21.73
N GLU A 793 -22.80 18.19 -22.83
CA GLU A 793 -23.00 18.94 -24.08
C GLU A 793 -24.35 18.63 -24.72
N TRP A 794 -24.83 17.38 -24.64
CA TRP A 794 -26.14 17.01 -25.18
C TRP A 794 -27.26 17.67 -24.39
N TYR A 795 -27.12 17.70 -23.06
CA TYR A 795 -28.08 18.35 -22.18
C TYR A 795 -28.14 19.86 -22.47
N TRP A 796 -27.00 20.53 -22.53
CA TRP A 796 -26.93 21.97 -22.80
C TRP A 796 -27.35 22.35 -24.22
N ALA A 797 -27.12 21.49 -25.22
CA ALA A 797 -27.67 21.73 -26.56
C ALA A 797 -29.20 21.75 -26.55
N LYS A 798 -29.82 20.93 -25.68
CA LYS A 798 -31.29 20.84 -25.55
C LYS A 798 -31.86 21.92 -24.62
N PHE A 799 -31.10 22.31 -23.59
CA PHE A 799 -31.47 23.35 -22.63
C PHE A 799 -30.33 24.38 -22.46
N PRO A 800 -30.08 25.26 -23.45
CA PRO A 800 -28.94 26.19 -23.43
C PRO A 800 -28.93 27.13 -22.23
N GLN A 801 -30.11 27.50 -21.74
CA GLN A 801 -30.27 28.34 -20.56
C GLN A 801 -29.76 27.72 -19.25
N ASN A 802 -29.46 26.42 -19.25
CA ASN A 802 -28.98 25.69 -18.07
C ASN A 802 -27.44 25.58 -18.02
N LYS A 803 -26.72 26.20 -18.96
CA LYS A 803 -25.25 26.10 -19.05
C LYS A 803 -24.53 26.79 -17.89
N ASP A 804 -25.04 27.94 -17.46
CA ASP A 804 -24.40 28.83 -16.50
C ASP A 804 -25.13 28.81 -15.13
N ILE A 805 -25.72 27.67 -14.77
CA ILE A 805 -26.39 27.49 -13.48
C ILE A 805 -25.33 27.53 -12.37
N ILE A 806 -25.45 28.51 -11.47
CA ILE A 806 -24.60 28.64 -10.29
C ILE A 806 -25.34 28.04 -9.09
N ILE A 807 -24.73 27.07 -8.42
CA ILE A 807 -25.27 26.47 -7.20
C ILE A 807 -25.03 27.43 -6.02
N ASN A 808 -25.89 27.40 -4.99
CA ASN A 808 -25.80 28.33 -3.86
C ASN A 808 -24.49 28.12 -3.05
N ILE A 809 -23.55 29.06 -3.20
CA ILE A 809 -22.16 29.04 -2.70
C ILE A 809 -22.02 29.15 -1.16
N LYS A 810 -23.12 29.28 -0.40
CA LYS A 810 -23.05 29.30 1.08
C LYS A 810 -22.47 28.01 1.69
N ALA A 811 -22.41 26.91 0.94
CA ALA A 811 -21.71 25.67 1.32
C ALA A 811 -20.21 25.65 0.96
N GLU A 812 -19.71 26.53 0.08
CA GLU A 812 -18.29 26.57 -0.35
C GLU A 812 -17.40 27.43 0.57
N HIS A 813 -17.95 28.44 1.25
CA HIS A 813 -17.13 29.41 2.02
C HIS A 813 -16.50 28.88 3.31
N ASN A 814 -16.75 27.62 3.70
CA ASN A 814 -16.11 26.98 4.86
C ASN A 814 -14.91 26.09 4.49
N LEU A 815 -14.33 26.24 3.29
CA LEU A 815 -13.13 25.49 2.86
C LEU A 815 -11.80 26.25 3.05
N ILE A 816 -11.81 27.49 3.56
CA ILE A 816 -10.58 28.29 3.74
C ILE A 816 -10.19 28.47 5.22
N ASN A 817 -11.03 28.13 6.20
CA ASN A 817 -10.78 28.45 7.63
C ASN A 817 -11.22 27.38 8.65
N GLN A 818 -11.19 26.08 8.34
CA GLN A 818 -11.32 25.03 9.38
C GLN A 818 -10.29 23.92 9.19
#